data_AF-A0A7V0JLP2-F1
#
_entry.id   AF-A0A7V0JLP2-F1
#
_cell.length_a   1.000
_cell.length_b   1.000
_cell.length_c   1.000
_cell.angle_alpha   90.00
_cell.angle_beta   90.00
_cell.angle_gamma   90.00
#
_symmetry.space_group_name_H-M   'P 1'
#
loop_
_entity.id
_entity.type
_entity.pdbx_description
1 polymer ?
#
loop_
_entity_poly.entity_id
_entity_poly.type
_entity_poly.pdbx_seq_one_letter_code
_entity_poly.pdbx_strand_id
1 'polypeptide(L)'
;MIRKNPPSNLITRLGFFDLPQLLRDYTPCDVLALASWSEEREYIEGIWDELRKTAIPSDFESSYIVPIVVSYSSFPALAEMKDQSALNRLTGRIVISNLPKAKGGEFPKIRYFTTIAKNIIEAERFGKIWEEFSKESDFGNRVINSLQGHWGRTPLSAHNIFENGNQRALVQRIIHMAERIKNEASEAGDIEKINLASRIEDLSSVYHLALTLPDNTFISLSAWTWASYSFKGGREFPTPFSLHVERNWTSADFLLEYSKACGLADKPAVERKIIELMGEGRESEDLAHHLLGLEKEAERVLSDKLPILKEIPAGSLTRLTKGPIIEPIQDHWWESKFVFNCASVRIRDKIFILYRAVGHEPNVSYIGLAMSKDGVTIDERLDHPVFSPEEDYEGANFRDPASTKGCEDPRAALIGDRLYMLYTANSGSVSQIAMASIGIDDFISYNWNAWVRHGPTFPNFPNKDAILFSEKFSGKFVVFHRIYPDIWLSYLDNLDPPWPSQGQKIIITPRAGMVWDGVYIGAGAQPIKTSWGWLIIYHGVDYLRIYRLGLILVDLNDPGEVLYRSPNAILEPERDYEIGKGKGIYWVPQVVFTCGAVAASNKYTLDADDSILVYYGAADTVIGVAGARIGDLIPPEVRERIEASM
;
A
#
# COMPACT_ATOMS: atom_id res chain seq x y z
N MET A 1 -27.48 -11.36 34.55
CA MET A 1 -27.54 -11.60 33.09
C MET A 1 -28.20 -12.93 32.75
N ILE A 2 -27.53 -14.08 32.95
CA ILE A 2 -28.03 -15.42 32.55
C ILE A 2 -29.41 -15.77 33.12
N ARG A 3 -29.70 -15.37 34.37
CA ARG A 3 -31.05 -15.57 34.95
C ARG A 3 -32.14 -14.71 34.31
N LYS A 4 -31.79 -13.52 33.80
CA LYS A 4 -32.73 -12.61 33.11
C LYS A 4 -32.98 -13.08 31.67
N ASN A 5 -31.95 -13.62 31.02
CA ASN A 5 -32.00 -14.15 29.66
C ASN A 5 -31.28 -15.51 29.60
N PRO A 6 -31.99 -16.63 29.83
CA PRO A 6 -31.39 -17.96 29.82
C PRO A 6 -30.94 -18.43 28.42
N PRO A 7 -29.75 -19.04 28.26
CA PRO A 7 -29.24 -19.53 26.98
C PRO A 7 -29.94 -20.83 26.57
N SER A 8 -31.02 -20.70 25.80
CA SER A 8 -31.94 -21.81 25.51
C SER A 8 -31.31 -22.86 24.58
N ASN A 9 -30.47 -22.44 23.63
CA ASN A 9 -29.77 -23.36 22.74
C ASN A 9 -28.73 -24.16 23.51
N LEU A 10 -28.00 -23.54 24.43
CA LEU A 10 -27.01 -24.21 25.28
C LEU A 10 -27.66 -25.24 26.20
N ILE A 11 -28.76 -24.87 26.88
CA ILE A 11 -29.53 -25.76 27.77
C ILE A 11 -29.94 -27.02 27.01
N THR A 12 -30.54 -26.84 25.82
CA THR A 12 -31.01 -27.94 24.97
C THR A 12 -29.84 -28.77 24.43
N ARG A 13 -28.76 -28.12 23.98
CA ARG A 13 -27.56 -28.76 23.40
C ARG A 13 -26.83 -29.66 24.41
N LEU A 14 -26.85 -29.30 25.68
CA LEU A 14 -26.26 -30.09 26.76
C LEU A 14 -27.26 -31.06 27.40
N GLY A 15 -28.51 -31.10 26.95
CA GLY A 15 -29.52 -32.06 27.40
C GLY A 15 -30.15 -31.74 28.76
N PHE A 16 -30.12 -30.47 29.19
CA PHE A 16 -30.80 -30.01 30.40
C PHE A 16 -32.23 -29.53 30.11
N PHE A 17 -33.12 -29.60 31.09
CA PHE A 17 -34.50 -29.15 30.97
C PHE A 17 -34.65 -27.64 31.20
N ASP A 18 -33.88 -27.08 32.12
CA ASP A 18 -33.95 -25.67 32.50
C ASP A 18 -32.60 -25.13 33.01
N LEU A 19 -32.56 -23.81 33.22
CA LEU A 19 -31.37 -23.12 33.73
C LEU A 19 -30.96 -23.57 35.15
N PRO A 20 -31.88 -23.74 36.13
CA PRO A 20 -31.53 -24.30 37.43
C PRO A 20 -30.83 -25.65 37.38
N GLN A 21 -31.22 -26.55 36.47
CA GLN A 21 -30.55 -27.84 36.30
C GLN A 21 -29.15 -27.67 35.71
N LEU A 22 -29.00 -26.83 34.67
CA LEU A 22 -27.69 -26.51 34.10
C LEU A 22 -26.73 -25.91 35.15
N LEU A 23 -27.23 -25.02 36.01
CA LEU A 23 -26.44 -24.34 37.04
C LEU A 23 -26.03 -25.23 38.23
N ARG A 24 -26.48 -26.50 38.29
CA ARG A 24 -25.95 -27.48 39.25
C ARG A 24 -24.57 -28.01 38.82
N ASP A 25 -24.36 -28.09 37.51
CA ASP A 25 -23.20 -28.75 36.91
C ASP A 25 -22.22 -27.73 36.32
N TYR A 26 -22.70 -26.52 35.97
CA TYR A 26 -21.91 -25.44 35.37
C TYR A 26 -22.04 -24.15 36.17
N THR A 27 -20.90 -23.50 36.45
CA THR A 27 -20.91 -22.16 37.06
C THR A 27 -21.48 -21.13 36.08
N PRO A 28 -21.98 -19.98 36.55
CA PRO A 28 -22.42 -18.90 35.65
C PRO A 28 -21.34 -18.50 34.62
N CYS A 29 -20.06 -18.49 35.00
CA CYS A 29 -18.95 -18.21 34.08
C CYS A 29 -18.78 -19.31 33.02
N ASP A 30 -18.97 -20.58 33.38
CA ASP A 30 -18.91 -21.68 32.42
C ASP A 30 -20.05 -21.58 31.39
N VAL A 31 -21.27 -21.29 31.88
CA VAL A 31 -22.45 -21.09 31.04
C VAL A 31 -22.24 -19.93 30.08
N LEU A 32 -21.70 -18.80 30.55
CA LEU A 32 -21.45 -17.63 29.70
C LEU A 32 -20.36 -17.89 28.64
N ALA A 33 -19.30 -18.62 29.01
CA ALA A 33 -18.25 -19.02 28.07
C ALA A 33 -18.83 -19.93 26.96
N LEU A 34 -19.59 -20.95 27.33
CA LEU A 34 -20.19 -21.91 26.39
C LEU A 34 -21.32 -21.29 25.54
N ALA A 35 -22.02 -20.26 26.03
CA ALA A 35 -23.04 -19.55 25.28
C ALA A 35 -22.48 -18.96 23.97
N SER A 36 -21.22 -18.53 23.97
CA SER A 36 -20.52 -18.03 22.75
C SER A 36 -20.50 -19.02 21.59
N TRP A 37 -20.66 -20.31 21.88
CA TRP A 37 -20.50 -21.41 20.93
C TRP A 37 -21.82 -22.11 20.61
N SER A 38 -22.94 -21.59 21.12
CA SER A 38 -24.25 -22.26 21.05
C SER A 38 -25.41 -21.31 20.80
N GLU A 39 -25.33 -20.07 21.28
CA GLU A 39 -26.38 -19.06 21.13
C GLU A 39 -26.21 -18.24 19.86
N GLU A 40 -27.32 -17.65 19.40
CA GLU A 40 -27.35 -16.75 18.25
C GLU A 40 -26.72 -15.39 18.57
N ARG A 41 -26.39 -14.64 17.51
CA ARG A 41 -25.72 -13.35 17.63
C ARG A 41 -26.50 -12.34 18.48
N GLU A 42 -27.81 -12.30 18.36
CA GLU A 42 -28.69 -11.38 19.10
C GLU A 42 -28.63 -11.63 20.62
N TYR A 43 -28.50 -12.90 21.04
CA TYR A 43 -28.33 -13.22 22.46
C TYR A 43 -27.02 -12.64 22.99
N ILE A 44 -25.94 -12.81 22.21
CA ILE A 44 -24.60 -12.33 22.56
C ILE A 44 -24.57 -10.80 22.60
N GLU A 45 -25.18 -10.12 21.62
CA GLU A 45 -25.35 -8.66 21.62
C GLU A 45 -26.12 -8.15 22.84
N GLY A 46 -27.19 -8.85 23.24
CA GLY A 46 -27.93 -8.53 24.46
C GLY A 46 -27.10 -8.64 25.75
N ILE A 47 -26.17 -9.61 25.83
CA ILE A 47 -25.22 -9.72 26.94
C ILE A 47 -24.29 -8.51 26.97
N TRP A 48 -23.76 -8.10 25.80
CA TRP A 48 -22.87 -6.95 25.70
C TRP A 48 -23.56 -5.64 26.09
N ASP A 49 -24.80 -5.43 25.66
CA ASP A 49 -25.56 -4.24 25.99
C ASP A 49 -25.90 -4.14 27.47
N GLU A 50 -26.20 -5.26 28.13
CA GLU A 50 -26.39 -5.27 29.58
C GLU A 50 -25.08 -4.97 30.30
N LEU A 51 -23.96 -5.59 29.88
CA LEU A 51 -22.65 -5.33 30.46
C LEU A 51 -22.23 -3.86 30.32
N ARG A 52 -22.42 -3.23 29.16
CA ARG A 52 -22.14 -1.79 28.99
C ARG A 52 -22.89 -0.91 29.98
N LYS A 53 -24.15 -1.27 30.29
CA LYS A 53 -25.03 -0.48 31.15
C LYS A 53 -24.76 -0.67 32.63
N THR A 54 -24.38 -1.88 33.04
CA THR A 54 -24.39 -2.27 34.46
C THR A 54 -23.03 -2.62 35.03
N ALA A 55 -22.03 -2.95 34.20
CA ALA A 55 -20.75 -3.45 34.70
C ALA A 55 -19.99 -2.36 35.46
N ILE A 56 -19.67 -2.65 36.71
CA ILE A 56 -18.83 -1.82 37.58
C ILE A 56 -17.64 -2.63 38.09
N PRO A 57 -16.54 -1.98 38.53
CA PRO A 57 -15.35 -2.69 38.98
C PRO A 57 -15.59 -3.73 40.08
N SER A 58 -16.56 -3.51 40.98
CA SER A 58 -16.89 -4.46 42.04
C SER A 58 -17.57 -5.75 41.56
N ASP A 59 -18.00 -5.81 40.30
CA ASP A 59 -18.55 -7.05 39.70
C ASP A 59 -17.43 -8.01 39.24
N PHE A 60 -16.17 -7.57 39.29
CA PHE A 60 -15.01 -8.31 38.81
C PHE A 60 -14.11 -8.73 39.98
N GLU A 61 -13.52 -9.91 39.89
CA GLU A 61 -12.57 -10.44 40.86
C GLU A 61 -11.42 -11.16 40.17
N SER A 62 -10.27 -11.25 40.85
CA SER A 62 -9.20 -12.14 40.40
C SER A 62 -9.68 -13.59 40.50
N SER A 63 -9.65 -14.30 39.38
CA SER A 63 -10.08 -15.70 39.31
C SER A 63 -9.00 -16.56 38.66
N TYR A 64 -9.00 -17.85 38.99
CA TYR A 64 -8.17 -18.82 38.31
C TYR A 64 -8.67 -19.04 36.88
N ILE A 65 -7.74 -19.22 35.95
CA ILE A 65 -8.07 -19.65 34.60
C ILE A 65 -8.51 -21.11 34.65
N VAL A 66 -9.74 -21.39 34.21
CA VAL A 66 -10.32 -22.74 34.25
C VAL A 66 -10.51 -23.26 32.83
N PRO A 67 -9.95 -24.42 32.48
CA PRO A 67 -10.23 -25.08 31.21
C PRO A 67 -11.61 -25.75 31.23
N ILE A 68 -12.35 -25.63 30.14
CA ILE A 68 -13.61 -26.35 29.94
C ILE A 68 -13.43 -27.26 28.73
N VAL A 69 -13.40 -28.57 28.97
CA VAL A 69 -13.23 -29.55 27.90
C VAL A 69 -14.60 -30.00 27.41
N VAL A 70 -14.86 -29.83 26.12
CA VAL A 70 -16.10 -30.25 25.46
C VAL A 70 -15.83 -31.15 24.27
N SER A 71 -16.88 -31.82 23.78
CA SER A 71 -16.79 -32.63 22.56
C SER A 71 -17.09 -31.81 21.32
N TYR A 72 -16.34 -32.04 20.23
CA TYR A 72 -16.65 -31.42 18.93
C TYR A 72 -18.02 -31.85 18.40
N SER A 73 -18.54 -33.00 18.83
CA SER A 73 -19.90 -33.43 18.46
C SER A 73 -20.96 -32.49 19.00
N SER A 74 -20.74 -31.97 20.21
CA SER A 74 -21.64 -31.04 20.88
C SER A 74 -21.38 -29.60 20.44
N PHE A 75 -20.12 -29.25 20.16
CA PHE A 75 -19.70 -27.91 19.73
C PHE A 75 -18.79 -27.95 18.49
N PRO A 76 -19.35 -28.17 17.29
CA PRO A 76 -18.56 -28.37 16.07
C PRO A 76 -17.64 -27.21 15.70
N ALA A 77 -18.05 -25.97 15.99
CA ALA A 77 -17.27 -24.76 15.70
C ALA A 77 -15.93 -24.72 16.44
N LEU A 78 -15.82 -25.34 17.62
CA LEU A 78 -14.57 -25.41 18.37
C LEU A 78 -13.51 -26.30 17.70
N ALA A 79 -13.92 -27.23 16.83
CA ALA A 79 -12.97 -28.06 16.07
C ALA A 79 -12.18 -27.27 15.01
N GLU A 80 -12.57 -26.03 14.74
CA GLU A 80 -11.84 -25.14 13.82
C GLU A 80 -10.65 -24.44 14.48
N MET A 81 -10.51 -24.53 15.81
CA MET A 81 -9.42 -23.88 16.56
C MET A 81 -9.19 -22.42 16.18
N LYS A 82 -10.30 -21.69 15.99
CA LYS A 82 -10.31 -20.23 15.85
C LYS A 82 -9.93 -19.58 17.17
N ASP A 83 -9.67 -18.27 17.13
CA ASP A 83 -9.37 -17.50 18.33
C ASP A 83 -10.52 -17.58 19.35
N GLN A 84 -10.17 -17.40 20.62
CA GLN A 84 -11.08 -17.51 21.75
C GLN A 84 -12.19 -16.43 21.68
N SER A 85 -13.41 -16.77 22.09
CA SER A 85 -14.51 -15.80 22.12
C SER A 85 -14.25 -14.70 23.17
N ALA A 86 -14.84 -13.53 22.96
CA ALA A 86 -14.75 -12.43 23.92
C ALA A 86 -15.31 -12.79 25.31
N LEU A 87 -16.39 -13.59 25.39
CA LEU A 87 -16.92 -14.03 26.69
C LEU A 87 -16.02 -15.04 27.39
N ASN A 88 -15.26 -15.86 26.65
CA ASN A 88 -14.28 -16.75 27.24
C ASN A 88 -13.15 -15.96 27.93
N ARG A 89 -12.69 -14.84 27.33
CA ARG A 89 -11.75 -13.91 27.96
C ARG A 89 -12.36 -13.28 29.21
N LEU A 90 -13.58 -12.78 29.11
CA LEU A 90 -14.32 -12.15 30.22
C LEU A 90 -14.47 -13.06 31.44
N THR A 91 -14.71 -14.35 31.20
CA THR A 91 -15.00 -15.35 32.25
C THR A 91 -13.76 -16.05 32.80
N GLY A 92 -12.57 -15.79 32.23
CA GLY A 92 -11.36 -16.55 32.54
C GLY A 92 -11.47 -18.04 32.19
N ARG A 93 -12.30 -18.39 31.18
CA ARG A 93 -12.53 -19.78 30.76
C ARG A 93 -11.87 -20.10 29.44
N ILE A 94 -11.06 -21.16 29.42
CA ILE A 94 -10.47 -21.67 28.18
C ILE A 94 -11.30 -22.86 27.70
N VAL A 95 -12.26 -22.60 26.82
CA VAL A 95 -13.08 -23.67 26.23
C VAL A 95 -12.28 -24.38 25.14
N ILE A 96 -12.15 -25.69 25.26
CA ILE A 96 -11.29 -26.52 24.43
C ILE A 96 -12.09 -27.74 23.97
N SER A 97 -11.97 -28.10 22.69
CA SER A 97 -12.60 -29.29 22.11
C SER A 97 -11.57 -30.31 21.64
N ASN A 98 -11.89 -31.60 21.78
CA ASN A 98 -11.17 -32.64 21.04
C ASN A 98 -11.29 -32.43 19.53
N LEU A 99 -10.27 -32.87 18.77
CA LEU A 99 -10.26 -32.80 17.30
C LEU A 99 -10.89 -34.05 16.67
N PRO A 100 -11.65 -33.92 15.57
CA PRO A 100 -12.08 -35.05 14.74
C PRO A 100 -10.88 -35.82 14.18
N LYS A 101 -11.05 -37.13 13.93
CA LYS A 101 -10.03 -37.93 13.24
C LYS A 101 -9.72 -37.30 11.86
N ALA A 102 -8.43 -37.19 11.54
CA ALA A 102 -7.90 -36.61 10.30
C ALA A 102 -8.05 -35.08 10.09
N LYS A 103 -8.43 -34.30 11.12
CA LYS A 103 -8.34 -32.83 11.08
C LYS A 103 -7.05 -32.30 11.71
N GLY A 104 -6.50 -31.23 11.11
CA GLY A 104 -5.53 -30.34 11.76
C GLY A 104 -4.14 -30.23 11.14
N GLY A 105 -3.97 -30.65 9.88
CA GLY A 105 -2.72 -30.50 9.14
C GLY A 105 -1.60 -31.40 9.64
N GLU A 106 -0.36 -31.01 9.36
CA GLU A 106 0.86 -31.74 9.73
C GLU A 106 1.24 -31.55 11.20
N PHE A 107 0.85 -30.42 11.80
CA PHE A 107 1.24 -30.03 13.17
C PHE A 107 0.06 -29.82 14.13
N PRO A 108 -0.93 -30.74 14.22
CA PRO A 108 -2.14 -30.53 14.99
C PRO A 108 -1.87 -30.37 16.49
N LYS A 109 -0.88 -31.10 17.04
CA LYS A 109 -0.48 -31.01 18.44
C LYS A 109 0.17 -29.66 18.78
N ILE A 110 1.01 -29.16 17.87
CA ILE A 110 1.65 -27.84 18.04
C ILE A 110 0.57 -26.77 17.99
N ARG A 111 -0.36 -26.83 17.03
CA ARG A 111 -1.48 -25.88 16.95
C ARG A 111 -2.28 -25.88 18.27
N TYR A 112 -2.66 -27.07 18.74
CA TYR A 112 -3.40 -27.25 20.00
C TYR A 112 -2.67 -26.60 21.19
N PHE A 113 -1.39 -26.92 21.35
CA PHE A 113 -0.55 -26.36 22.41
C PHE A 113 -0.45 -24.84 22.31
N THR A 114 -0.07 -24.31 21.14
CA THR A 114 0.14 -22.88 20.96
C THR A 114 -1.14 -22.09 21.19
N THR A 115 -2.28 -22.58 20.69
CA THR A 115 -3.59 -21.93 20.87
C THR A 115 -3.98 -21.87 22.34
N ILE A 116 -3.88 -22.97 23.09
CA ILE A 116 -4.19 -22.96 24.52
C ILE A 116 -3.26 -22.03 25.29
N ALA A 117 -1.95 -22.12 25.02
CA ALA A 117 -0.97 -21.32 25.73
C ALA A 117 -1.17 -19.81 25.47
N LYS A 118 -1.45 -19.41 24.22
CA LYS A 118 -1.80 -18.01 23.90
C LYS A 118 -3.09 -17.58 24.58
N ASN A 119 -4.13 -18.41 24.57
CA ASN A 119 -5.42 -18.09 25.19
C ASN A 119 -5.29 -17.87 26.71
N ILE A 120 -4.44 -18.64 27.39
CA ILE A 120 -4.12 -18.42 28.81
C ILE A 120 -3.49 -17.03 29.01
N ILE A 121 -2.54 -16.66 28.16
CA ILE A 121 -1.84 -15.37 28.25
C ILE A 121 -2.76 -14.21 27.95
N GLU A 122 -3.62 -14.34 26.93
CA GLU A 122 -4.64 -13.34 26.62
C GLU A 122 -5.54 -13.11 27.82
N ALA A 123 -6.10 -14.17 28.41
CA ALA A 123 -6.98 -14.05 29.58
C ALA A 123 -6.32 -13.29 30.73
N GLU A 124 -5.04 -13.55 31.02
CA GLU A 124 -4.30 -12.81 32.05
C GLU A 124 -4.04 -11.35 31.67
N ARG A 125 -3.65 -11.07 30.42
CA ARG A 125 -3.34 -9.70 29.98
C ARG A 125 -4.59 -8.83 29.90
N PHE A 126 -5.72 -9.39 29.48
CA PHE A 126 -7.01 -8.70 29.55
C PHE A 126 -7.40 -8.38 31.00
N GLY A 127 -7.19 -9.31 31.94
CA GLY A 127 -7.39 -9.01 33.37
C GLY A 127 -6.59 -7.80 33.85
N LYS A 128 -5.30 -7.72 33.49
CA LYS A 128 -4.44 -6.56 33.81
C LYS A 128 -4.91 -5.26 33.16
N ILE A 129 -5.41 -5.33 31.94
CA ILE A 129 -6.00 -4.16 31.25
C ILE A 129 -7.23 -3.66 32.02
N TRP A 130 -8.09 -4.57 32.49
CA TRP A 130 -9.29 -4.19 33.23
C TRP A 130 -8.99 -3.65 34.63
N GLU A 131 -7.92 -4.10 35.28
CA GLU A 131 -7.39 -3.48 36.50
C GLU A 131 -6.96 -2.01 36.28
N GLU A 132 -6.47 -1.66 35.09
CA GLU A 132 -6.20 -0.26 34.75
C GLU A 132 -7.49 0.52 34.49
N PHE A 133 -8.47 -0.09 33.81
CA PHE A 133 -9.78 0.52 33.57
C PHE A 133 -10.59 0.74 34.85
N SER A 134 -10.34 -0.01 35.92
CA SER A 134 -11.08 0.14 37.18
C SER A 134 -10.90 1.51 37.85
N LYS A 135 -9.91 2.27 37.40
CA LYS A 135 -9.60 3.64 37.84
C LYS A 135 -10.44 4.70 37.11
N GLU A 136 -11.15 4.31 36.05
CA GLU A 136 -11.90 5.16 35.13
C GLU A 136 -13.40 5.14 35.44
N SER A 137 -14.11 6.24 35.15
CA SER A 137 -15.55 6.34 35.39
C SER A 137 -16.41 5.52 34.41
N ASP A 138 -15.88 5.17 33.24
CA ASP A 138 -16.58 4.47 32.16
C ASP A 138 -16.12 3.00 32.01
N PHE A 139 -15.96 2.31 33.13
CA PHE A 139 -15.37 0.97 33.21
C PHE A 139 -16.06 -0.05 32.27
N GLY A 140 -17.39 -0.13 32.31
CA GLY A 140 -18.15 -1.11 31.52
C GLY A 140 -17.92 -0.97 30.01
N ASN A 141 -17.98 0.25 29.47
CA ASN A 141 -17.70 0.48 28.06
C ASN A 141 -16.24 0.17 27.70
N ARG A 142 -15.28 0.54 28.55
CA ARG A 142 -13.86 0.23 28.29
C ARG A 142 -13.58 -1.27 28.23
N VAL A 143 -14.17 -2.06 29.14
CA VAL A 143 -14.07 -3.53 29.11
C VAL A 143 -14.64 -4.07 27.80
N ILE A 144 -15.84 -3.64 27.40
CA ILE A 144 -16.48 -4.13 26.17
C ILE A 144 -15.72 -3.70 24.91
N ASN A 145 -15.27 -2.44 24.85
CA ASN A 145 -14.45 -1.92 23.75
C ASN A 145 -13.17 -2.76 23.58
N SER A 146 -12.49 -3.07 24.68
CA SER A 146 -11.27 -3.90 24.65
C SER A 146 -11.51 -5.32 24.12
N LEU A 147 -12.74 -5.83 24.20
CA LEU A 147 -13.12 -7.18 23.78
C LEU A 147 -13.70 -7.25 22.35
N GLN A 148 -14.31 -6.16 21.87
CA GLN A 148 -15.03 -6.13 20.58
C GLN A 148 -14.29 -5.39 19.47
N GLY A 149 -13.49 -4.38 19.81
CA GLY A 149 -12.63 -3.70 18.85
C GLY A 149 -11.39 -4.55 18.60
N HIS A 150 -11.35 -5.36 17.55
CA HIS A 150 -10.13 -6.05 17.15
C HIS A 150 -9.97 -6.05 15.62
N TRP A 151 -9.51 -4.93 15.05
CA TRP A 151 -9.14 -4.87 13.64
C TRP A 151 -7.89 -4.00 13.40
N GLY A 152 -6.70 -4.60 13.45
CA GLY A 152 -5.44 -3.89 13.13
C GLY A 152 -5.12 -3.93 11.62
N ARG A 153 -5.33 -2.82 10.90
CA ARG A 153 -5.01 -2.73 9.45
C ARG A 153 -3.54 -2.45 9.18
N THR A 154 -2.85 -1.70 10.05
CA THR A 154 -1.45 -1.32 9.86
C THR A 154 -0.51 -2.09 10.79
N PRO A 155 0.76 -2.32 10.43
CA PRO A 155 1.71 -3.07 11.26
C PRO A 155 1.94 -2.45 12.65
N LEU A 156 1.78 -1.13 12.79
CA LEU A 156 1.97 -0.37 14.02
C LEU A 156 0.66 -0.06 14.77
N SER A 157 -0.45 -0.69 14.37
CA SER A 157 -1.71 -0.51 15.08
C SER A 157 -1.60 -1.00 16.53
N ALA A 158 -2.31 -0.36 17.46
CA ALA A 158 -2.29 -0.76 18.87
C ALA A 158 -2.65 -2.24 19.08
N HIS A 159 -3.60 -2.77 18.29
CA HIS A 159 -3.92 -4.19 18.26
C HIS A 159 -2.72 -5.08 17.89
N ASN A 160 -2.01 -4.77 16.79
CA ASN A 160 -0.89 -5.60 16.33
C ASN A 160 0.27 -5.58 17.32
N ILE A 161 0.53 -4.44 17.96
CA ILE A 161 1.56 -4.33 19.01
C ILE A 161 1.12 -5.04 20.30
N PHE A 162 -0.16 -4.96 20.68
CA PHE A 162 -0.72 -5.73 21.79
C PHE A 162 -0.58 -7.24 21.55
N GLU A 163 -0.93 -7.72 20.35
CA GLU A 163 -0.79 -9.13 19.95
C GLU A 163 0.67 -9.58 19.94
N ASN A 164 1.60 -8.70 19.55
CA ASN A 164 3.03 -8.99 19.70
C ASN A 164 3.40 -9.19 21.18
N GLY A 165 2.88 -8.37 22.09
CA GLY A 165 3.03 -8.55 23.53
C GLY A 165 2.54 -9.92 24.02
N ASN A 166 1.42 -10.42 23.49
CA ASN A 166 0.91 -11.76 23.79
C ASN A 166 1.90 -12.85 23.33
N GLN A 167 2.42 -12.73 22.11
CA GLN A 167 3.39 -13.69 21.57
C GLN A 167 4.72 -13.68 22.32
N ARG A 168 5.20 -12.50 22.76
CA ARG A 168 6.41 -12.40 23.60
C ARG A 168 6.22 -13.09 24.94
N ALA A 169 5.10 -12.84 25.61
CA ALA A 169 4.78 -13.51 26.87
C ALA A 169 4.68 -15.04 26.68
N LEU A 170 4.19 -15.50 25.53
CA LEU A 170 4.12 -16.91 25.18
C LEU A 170 5.51 -17.54 25.07
N VAL A 171 6.38 -16.94 24.27
CA VAL A 171 7.75 -17.42 24.08
C VAL A 171 8.49 -17.45 25.42
N GLN A 172 8.36 -16.41 26.24
CA GLN A 172 8.98 -16.40 27.57
C GLN A 172 8.49 -17.56 28.43
N ARG A 173 7.19 -17.83 28.50
CA ARG A 173 6.67 -18.97 29.28
C ARG A 173 7.13 -20.33 28.75
N ILE A 174 7.25 -20.47 27.43
CA ILE A 174 7.78 -21.70 26.82
C ILE A 174 9.24 -21.91 27.20
N ILE A 175 10.07 -20.85 27.24
CA ILE A 175 11.45 -20.92 27.71
C ILE A 175 11.52 -21.39 29.16
N HIS A 176 10.76 -20.77 30.07
CA HIS A 176 10.73 -21.19 31.48
C HIS A 176 10.25 -22.64 31.65
N MET A 177 9.30 -23.08 30.81
CA MET A 177 8.85 -24.47 30.79
C MET A 177 9.98 -25.42 30.35
N ALA A 178 10.74 -25.06 29.31
CA ALA A 178 11.89 -25.84 28.86
C ALA A 178 12.97 -25.93 29.94
N GLU A 179 13.31 -24.82 30.59
CA GLU A 179 14.26 -24.78 31.71
C GLU A 179 13.84 -25.71 32.85
N ARG A 180 12.56 -25.67 33.24
CA ARG A 180 12.04 -26.56 34.28
C ARG A 180 12.15 -28.04 33.89
N ILE A 181 11.74 -28.38 32.66
CA ILE A 181 11.86 -29.77 32.15
C ILE A 181 13.32 -30.22 32.17
N LYS A 182 14.25 -29.36 31.74
CA LYS A 182 15.69 -29.63 31.72
C LYS A 182 16.23 -29.90 33.12
N ASN A 183 15.85 -29.08 34.10
CA ASN A 183 16.29 -29.22 35.50
C ASN A 183 15.77 -30.53 36.12
N GLU A 184 14.46 -30.78 36.05
CA GLU A 184 13.84 -32.01 36.56
C GLU A 184 14.43 -33.26 35.90
N ALA A 185 14.67 -33.20 34.58
CA ALA A 185 15.26 -34.31 33.82
C ALA A 185 16.74 -34.53 34.15
N SER A 186 17.49 -33.46 34.40
CA SER A 186 18.91 -33.55 34.79
C SER A 186 19.06 -34.20 36.17
N GLU A 187 18.18 -33.85 37.11
CA GLU A 187 18.13 -34.49 38.44
C GLU A 187 17.76 -35.97 38.35
N ALA A 188 16.85 -36.33 37.43
CA ALA A 188 16.39 -37.70 37.22
C ALA A 188 17.30 -38.54 36.29
N GLY A 189 18.29 -37.94 35.62
CA GLY A 189 19.12 -38.61 34.61
C GLY A 189 18.35 -38.98 33.31
N ASP A 190 17.25 -38.29 33.01
CA ASP A 190 16.37 -38.55 31.86
C ASP A 190 16.88 -37.82 30.61
N ILE A 191 17.76 -38.48 29.86
CA ILE A 191 18.41 -37.93 28.65
C ILE A 191 17.37 -37.52 27.57
N GLU A 192 16.26 -38.24 27.46
CA GLU A 192 15.23 -37.94 26.44
C GLU A 192 14.56 -36.59 26.73
N LYS A 193 14.20 -36.33 27.98
CA LYS A 193 13.63 -35.05 28.38
C LYS A 193 14.62 -33.90 28.32
N ILE A 194 15.90 -34.14 28.60
CA ILE A 194 16.95 -33.11 28.42
C ILE A 194 17.00 -32.68 26.94
N ASN A 195 17.01 -33.65 26.01
CA ASN A 195 17.02 -33.37 24.59
C ASN A 195 15.74 -32.65 24.13
N LEU A 196 14.58 -33.05 24.66
CA LEU A 196 13.31 -32.35 24.39
C LEU A 196 13.37 -30.89 24.85
N ALA A 197 13.84 -30.64 26.07
CA ALA A 197 13.96 -29.29 26.60
C ALA A 197 14.87 -28.42 25.73
N SER A 198 16.03 -28.95 25.31
CA SER A 198 16.94 -28.24 24.40
C SER A 198 16.27 -27.85 23.07
N ARG A 199 15.47 -28.74 22.48
CA ARG A 199 14.74 -28.43 21.24
C ARG A 199 13.68 -27.35 21.43
N ILE A 200 13.00 -27.34 22.57
CA ILE A 200 12.02 -26.31 22.90
C ILE A 200 12.72 -24.96 23.09
N GLU A 201 13.87 -24.95 23.75
CA GLU A 201 14.74 -23.79 23.95
C GLU A 201 15.20 -23.21 22.59
N ASP A 202 15.73 -24.06 21.71
CA ASP A 202 16.14 -23.68 20.35
C ASP A 202 14.97 -23.06 19.57
N LEU A 203 13.82 -23.74 19.54
CA LEU A 203 12.61 -23.27 18.85
C LEU A 203 12.11 -21.94 19.39
N SER A 204 12.26 -21.69 20.69
CA SER A 204 11.85 -20.44 21.33
C SER A 204 12.80 -19.29 21.02
N SER A 205 14.10 -19.58 20.89
CA SER A 205 15.13 -18.56 20.61
C SER A 205 14.98 -17.92 19.22
N VAL A 206 14.55 -18.70 18.23
CA VAL A 206 14.36 -18.26 16.84
C VAL A 206 12.92 -17.89 16.51
N TYR A 207 12.01 -17.94 17.49
CA TYR A 207 10.56 -17.87 17.27
C TYR A 207 10.07 -16.63 16.53
N HIS A 208 10.80 -15.52 16.62
CA HIS A 208 10.43 -14.25 15.99
C HIS A 208 11.12 -14.00 14.65
N LEU A 209 12.04 -14.89 14.26
CA LEU A 209 12.88 -14.73 13.09
C LEU A 209 12.22 -15.30 11.85
N ALA A 210 12.66 -14.77 10.72
CA ALA A 210 12.41 -15.35 9.42
C ALA A 210 13.66 -15.26 8.55
N LEU A 211 13.71 -16.10 7.52
CA LEU A 211 14.85 -16.27 6.64
C LEU A 211 14.39 -16.28 5.19
N THR A 212 15.10 -15.59 4.32
CA THR A 212 14.91 -15.70 2.88
C THR A 212 16.02 -16.57 2.32
N LEU A 213 15.67 -17.69 1.71
CA LEU A 213 16.60 -18.59 1.04
C LEU A 213 17.11 -17.98 -0.29
N PRO A 214 18.23 -18.46 -0.86
CA PRO A 214 18.79 -17.92 -2.11
C PRO A 214 17.86 -17.99 -3.33
N ASP A 215 16.85 -18.87 -3.30
CA ASP A 215 15.81 -18.99 -4.33
C ASP A 215 14.61 -18.05 -4.10
N ASN A 216 14.74 -17.11 -3.16
CA ASN A 216 13.70 -16.21 -2.67
C ASN A 216 12.57 -16.86 -1.86
N THR A 217 12.71 -18.13 -1.45
CA THR A 217 11.75 -18.76 -0.54
C THR A 217 11.86 -18.10 0.84
N PHE A 218 10.77 -17.48 1.29
CA PHE A 218 10.68 -16.93 2.63
C PHE A 218 10.21 -18.00 3.63
N ILE A 219 10.93 -18.13 4.75
CA ILE A 219 10.69 -19.13 5.77
C ILE A 219 10.55 -18.44 7.13
N SER A 220 9.37 -18.56 7.73
CA SER A 220 9.16 -18.25 9.14
C SER A 220 9.79 -19.34 10.02
N LEU A 221 10.37 -18.93 11.16
CA LEU A 221 10.87 -19.86 12.18
C LEU A 221 9.90 -20.01 13.37
N SER A 222 8.72 -19.40 13.33
CA SER A 222 7.74 -19.51 14.42
C SER A 222 6.88 -20.77 14.31
N ALA A 223 6.82 -21.53 15.41
CA ALA A 223 5.95 -22.70 15.48
C ALA A 223 4.47 -22.33 15.33
N TRP A 224 4.07 -21.12 15.73
CA TRP A 224 2.69 -20.64 15.56
C TRP A 224 2.33 -20.46 14.08
N THR A 225 3.19 -19.81 13.30
CA THR A 225 2.93 -19.57 11.87
C THR A 225 2.84 -20.90 11.12
N TRP A 226 3.77 -21.82 11.33
CA TRP A 226 3.73 -23.16 10.73
C TRP A 226 2.48 -23.96 11.12
N ALA A 227 2.18 -24.03 12.42
CA ALA A 227 1.04 -24.79 12.89
C ALA A 227 -0.29 -24.19 12.43
N SER A 228 -0.41 -22.87 12.39
CA SER A 228 -1.59 -22.16 11.90
C SER A 228 -1.78 -22.33 10.38
N TYR A 229 -0.72 -22.15 9.60
CA TYR A 229 -0.74 -22.31 8.15
C TYR A 229 -1.12 -23.74 7.75
N SER A 230 -0.47 -24.74 8.34
CA SER A 230 -0.76 -26.16 8.09
C SER A 230 -2.19 -26.54 8.50
N PHE A 231 -2.67 -26.05 9.65
CA PHE A 231 -4.03 -26.33 10.12
C PHE A 231 -5.11 -25.77 9.17
N LYS A 232 -4.83 -24.65 8.51
CA LYS A 232 -5.70 -24.04 7.48
C LYS A 232 -5.63 -24.74 6.11
N GLY A 233 -4.86 -25.83 5.99
CA GLY A 233 -4.69 -26.59 4.76
C GLY A 233 -3.51 -26.14 3.89
N GLY A 234 -2.68 -25.22 4.40
CA GLY A 234 -1.42 -24.85 3.77
C GLY A 234 -0.49 -26.04 3.63
N ARG A 235 0.21 -26.13 2.49
CA ARG A 235 1.23 -27.14 2.19
C ARG A 235 2.56 -26.44 1.95
N GLU A 236 3.65 -27.17 2.15
CA GLU A 236 5.01 -26.64 1.99
C GLU A 236 5.28 -25.47 2.96
N PHE A 237 5.92 -24.40 2.48
CA PHE A 237 6.33 -23.27 3.32
C PHE A 237 5.20 -22.26 3.58
N PRO A 238 5.11 -21.66 4.78
CA PRO A 238 4.18 -20.56 5.04
C PRO A 238 4.42 -19.37 4.11
N THR A 239 3.35 -18.88 3.48
CA THR A 239 3.42 -17.69 2.61
C THR A 239 3.58 -16.40 3.42
N PRO A 240 4.06 -15.29 2.81
CA PRO A 240 4.14 -13.99 3.45
C PRO A 240 2.85 -13.49 4.13
N PHE A 241 1.68 -13.89 3.62
CA PHE A 241 0.39 -13.54 4.21
C PHE A 241 0.12 -14.19 5.57
N SER A 242 0.89 -15.21 5.95
CA SER A 242 0.75 -15.93 7.22
C SER A 242 1.65 -15.37 8.34
N LEU A 243 2.51 -14.38 8.03
CA LEU A 243 3.62 -13.93 8.89
C LEU A 243 3.23 -12.90 9.95
N HIS A 244 2.11 -13.11 10.64
CA HIS A 244 1.66 -12.13 11.63
C HIS A 244 2.58 -12.05 12.85
N VAL A 245 3.20 -13.16 13.26
CA VAL A 245 4.09 -13.19 14.43
C VAL A 245 5.34 -12.37 14.15
N GLU A 246 6.03 -12.69 13.05
CA GLU A 246 7.33 -12.11 12.69
C GLU A 246 7.17 -10.63 12.34
N ARG A 247 6.20 -10.31 11.49
CA ARG A 247 5.88 -8.92 11.11
C ARG A 247 5.60 -8.05 12.34
N ASN A 248 4.68 -8.48 13.20
CA ASN A 248 4.31 -7.69 14.37
C ASN A 248 5.47 -7.58 15.37
N TRP A 249 6.37 -8.57 15.41
CA TRP A 249 7.58 -8.52 16.23
C TRP A 249 8.57 -7.47 15.75
N THR A 250 8.91 -7.49 14.47
CA THR A 250 9.78 -6.49 13.86
C THR A 250 9.18 -5.09 13.97
N SER A 251 7.89 -4.93 13.71
CA SER A 251 7.20 -3.64 13.84
C SER A 251 7.20 -3.11 15.28
N ALA A 252 7.01 -3.97 16.28
CA ALA A 252 7.08 -3.59 17.68
C ALA A 252 8.50 -3.20 18.11
N ASP A 253 9.52 -3.97 17.72
CA ASP A 253 10.93 -3.62 18.01
C ASP A 253 11.31 -2.30 17.36
N PHE A 254 10.92 -2.09 16.09
CA PHE A 254 11.16 -0.84 15.40
C PHE A 254 10.52 0.34 16.14
N LEU A 255 9.24 0.25 16.50
CA LEU A 255 8.54 1.32 17.22
C LEU A 255 9.22 1.66 18.55
N LEU A 256 9.59 0.64 19.32
CA LEU A 256 10.19 0.80 20.64
C LEU A 256 11.61 1.39 20.55
N GLU A 257 12.46 0.84 19.67
CA GLU A 257 13.83 1.32 19.49
C GLU A 257 13.85 2.74 18.91
N TYR A 258 12.99 3.02 17.92
CA TYR A 258 12.86 4.36 17.36
C TYR A 258 12.38 5.37 18.40
N SER A 259 11.29 5.05 19.12
CA SER A 259 10.73 5.95 20.15
C SER A 259 11.75 6.23 21.26
N LYS A 260 12.54 5.22 21.64
CA LYS A 260 13.62 5.36 22.62
C LYS A 260 14.76 6.21 22.08
N ALA A 261 15.21 5.98 20.85
CA ALA A 261 16.28 6.75 20.22
C ALA A 261 15.93 8.23 20.06
N CYS A 262 14.66 8.53 19.80
CA CYS A 262 14.16 9.90 19.69
C CYS A 262 13.76 10.54 21.03
N GLY A 263 13.84 9.81 22.15
CA GLY A 263 13.41 10.30 23.47
C GLY A 263 11.90 10.58 23.58
N LEU A 264 11.08 9.93 22.75
CA LEU A 264 9.65 10.19 22.63
C LEU A 264 8.81 9.35 23.61
N ALA A 265 9.07 8.05 23.66
CA ALA A 265 8.35 7.12 24.52
C ALA A 265 9.22 5.93 24.90
N ASP A 266 9.09 5.49 26.16
CA ASP A 266 9.63 4.22 26.63
C ASP A 266 8.57 3.12 26.52
N LYS A 267 8.97 1.86 26.74
CA LYS A 267 8.07 0.70 26.69
C LYS A 267 6.83 0.88 27.59
N PRO A 268 6.95 1.33 28.86
CA PRO A 268 5.79 1.66 29.68
C PRO A 268 4.83 2.69 29.07
N ALA A 269 5.34 3.74 28.42
CA ALA A 269 4.50 4.73 27.75
C ALA A 269 3.73 4.14 26.55
N VAL A 270 4.38 3.29 25.76
CA VAL A 270 3.73 2.57 24.65
C VAL A 270 2.62 1.66 25.16
N GLU A 271 2.88 0.87 26.21
CA GLU A 271 1.87 -0.01 26.81
C GLU A 271 0.67 0.79 27.37
N ARG A 272 0.91 1.93 28.05
CA ARG A 272 -0.20 2.80 28.49
C ARG A 272 -1.05 3.29 27.32
N LYS A 273 -0.43 3.67 26.20
CA LYS A 273 -1.16 4.14 25.02
C LYS A 273 -1.98 3.04 24.37
N ILE A 274 -1.46 1.81 24.34
CA ILE A 274 -2.19 0.63 23.87
C ILE A 274 -3.43 0.39 24.76
N ILE A 275 -3.27 0.40 26.08
CA ILE A 275 -4.37 0.22 27.05
C ILE A 275 -5.45 1.29 26.85
N GLU A 276 -5.04 2.56 26.72
CA GLU A 276 -5.94 3.69 26.45
C GLU A 276 -6.78 3.44 25.18
N LEU A 277 -6.12 3.16 24.05
CA LEU A 277 -6.79 2.95 22.76
C LEU A 277 -7.69 1.71 22.76
N MET A 278 -7.28 0.63 23.43
CA MET A 278 -8.14 -0.56 23.59
C MET A 278 -9.39 -0.24 24.41
N GLY A 279 -9.27 0.56 25.48
CA GLY A 279 -10.42 0.99 26.27
C GLY A 279 -11.35 1.92 25.49
N GLU A 280 -10.82 2.69 24.53
CA GLU A 280 -11.61 3.59 23.68
C GLU A 280 -12.21 2.89 22.43
N GLY A 281 -11.87 1.62 22.17
CA GLY A 281 -12.29 0.92 20.95
C GLY A 281 -11.60 1.45 19.69
N ARG A 282 -10.40 2.01 19.87
CA ARG A 282 -9.56 2.66 18.86
C ARG A 282 -8.25 1.89 18.64
N GLU A 283 -8.24 0.60 18.94
CA GLU A 283 -7.06 -0.26 18.83
C GLU A 283 -6.59 -0.49 17.38
N SER A 284 -7.44 -0.16 16.41
CA SER A 284 -7.10 -0.14 14.99
C SER A 284 -6.18 1.02 14.60
N GLU A 285 -6.07 2.06 15.44
CA GLU A 285 -5.26 3.24 15.17
C GLU A 285 -3.76 2.93 15.23
N ASP A 286 -3.01 3.58 14.35
CA ASP A 286 -1.57 3.45 14.24
C ASP A 286 -0.88 4.22 15.38
N LEU A 287 -0.10 3.51 16.20
CA LEU A 287 0.61 4.10 17.33
C LEU A 287 1.63 5.16 16.88
N ALA A 288 2.11 5.11 15.63
CA ALA A 288 3.02 6.12 15.11
C ALA A 288 2.40 7.53 15.10
N HIS A 289 1.10 7.67 14.79
CA HIS A 289 0.42 8.98 14.85
C HIS A 289 0.35 9.52 16.28
N HIS A 290 0.16 8.63 17.26
CA HIS A 290 0.04 9.02 18.66
C HIS A 290 1.37 9.30 19.36
N LEU A 291 2.41 8.55 18.99
CA LEU A 291 3.70 8.58 19.66
C LEU A 291 4.72 9.45 18.91
N LEU A 292 4.61 9.54 17.59
CA LEU A 292 5.58 10.21 16.72
C LEU A 292 5.04 11.51 16.11
N GLY A 293 3.75 11.83 16.30
CA GLY A 293 3.13 13.07 15.83
C GLY A 293 2.94 13.15 14.30
N LEU A 294 2.84 12.00 13.63
CA LEU A 294 2.61 11.93 12.19
C LEU A 294 1.18 12.35 11.84
N GLU A 295 0.98 13.15 10.78
CA GLU A 295 -0.35 13.51 10.29
C GLU A 295 -1.10 12.27 9.73
N LYS A 296 -2.44 12.27 9.88
CA LYS A 296 -3.31 11.15 9.47
C LYS A 296 -3.39 11.11 7.94
N GLU A 297 -2.89 10.04 7.31
CA GLU A 297 -2.93 9.90 5.83
C GLU A 297 -4.35 9.79 5.28
N ALA A 298 -4.56 10.32 4.07
CA ALA A 298 -5.84 10.34 3.34
C ALA A 298 -6.38 8.93 3.02
N GLU A 299 -7.71 8.82 2.87
CA GLU A 299 -8.41 7.55 2.62
C GLU A 299 -7.86 6.80 1.40
N ARG A 300 -7.21 5.66 1.64
CA ARG A 300 -6.85 4.68 0.61
C ARG A 300 -8.09 3.96 0.11
N VAL A 301 -8.62 4.39 -1.03
CA VAL A 301 -9.47 3.53 -1.89
C VAL A 301 -8.54 2.73 -2.78
N LEU A 302 -7.98 1.62 -2.26
CA LEU A 302 -7.45 0.60 -3.15
C LEU A 302 -8.66 -0.03 -3.87
N SER A 303 -8.69 -0.01 -5.19
CA SER A 303 -9.75 -0.68 -5.96
C SER A 303 -9.84 -2.14 -5.49
N ASP A 304 -10.95 -2.50 -4.85
CA ASP A 304 -11.20 -3.87 -4.44
C ASP A 304 -11.18 -4.75 -5.70
N LYS A 305 -10.10 -5.53 -5.85
CA LYS A 305 -9.77 -6.41 -6.99
C LYS A 305 -9.02 -5.71 -8.12
N LEU A 306 -7.70 -5.55 -7.97
CA LEU A 306 -6.84 -5.88 -9.12
C LEU A 306 -7.13 -7.37 -9.42
N PRO A 307 -7.68 -7.73 -10.58
CA PRO A 307 -7.83 -9.13 -10.92
C PRO A 307 -6.44 -9.75 -10.83
N ILE A 308 -6.29 -10.78 -9.99
CA ILE A 308 -5.05 -11.56 -9.86
C ILE A 308 -4.86 -12.29 -11.18
N LEU A 309 -4.32 -11.58 -12.17
CA LEU A 309 -3.73 -12.17 -13.33
C LEU A 309 -2.57 -13.00 -12.84
N LYS A 310 -2.45 -14.22 -13.36
CA LYS A 310 -1.12 -14.80 -13.54
C LYS A 310 -0.33 -13.71 -14.28
N GLU A 311 0.72 -13.15 -13.69
CA GLU A 311 1.38 -11.93 -14.18
C GLU A 311 1.72 -12.03 -15.67
N ILE A 312 0.84 -11.50 -16.54
CA ILE A 312 1.06 -11.49 -17.99
C ILE A 312 1.95 -10.28 -18.27
N PRO A 313 3.18 -10.47 -18.78
CA PRO A 313 4.07 -9.37 -19.08
C PRO A 313 3.61 -8.59 -20.31
N ALA A 314 3.78 -7.28 -20.29
CA ALA A 314 3.64 -6.45 -21.49
C ALA A 314 4.89 -6.60 -22.37
N GLY A 315 4.73 -6.45 -23.69
CA GLY A 315 5.85 -6.29 -24.61
C GLY A 315 6.69 -5.05 -24.30
N SER A 316 7.91 -5.02 -24.82
CA SER A 316 8.86 -3.91 -24.60
C SER A 316 8.78 -2.87 -25.71
N LEU A 317 9.07 -1.62 -25.35
CA LEU A 317 9.33 -0.54 -26.29
C LEU A 317 10.68 -0.77 -26.98
N THR A 318 10.71 -0.60 -28.31
CA THR A 318 11.93 -0.70 -29.11
C THR A 318 12.44 0.70 -29.44
N ARG A 319 13.70 0.99 -29.09
CA ARG A 319 14.37 2.24 -29.48
C ARG A 319 14.46 2.33 -30.99
N LEU A 320 13.99 3.45 -31.56
CA LEU A 320 13.95 3.60 -33.02
C LEU A 320 15.26 4.13 -33.61
N THR A 321 16.14 4.65 -32.75
CA THR A 321 17.44 5.21 -33.11
C THR A 321 18.56 4.61 -32.25
N LYS A 322 19.80 4.68 -32.74
CA LYS A 322 20.99 4.24 -31.99
C LYS A 322 21.40 5.23 -30.90
N GLY A 323 21.17 6.53 -31.15
CA GLY A 323 21.45 7.63 -30.24
C GLY A 323 20.21 8.50 -30.01
N PRO A 324 20.33 9.56 -29.21
CA PRO A 324 19.23 10.50 -29.00
C PRO A 324 18.82 11.21 -30.31
N ILE A 325 17.57 11.69 -30.34
CA ILE A 325 17.01 12.49 -31.44
C ILE A 325 17.10 14.00 -31.18
N ILE A 326 17.24 14.42 -29.92
CA ILE A 326 17.47 15.81 -29.53
C ILE A 326 18.61 15.84 -28.50
N GLU A 327 19.65 16.62 -28.80
CA GLU A 327 20.79 16.88 -27.93
C GLU A 327 20.91 18.39 -27.65
N PRO A 328 21.58 18.80 -26.54
CA PRO A 328 21.84 20.20 -26.23
C PRO A 328 22.63 20.90 -27.34
N ILE A 329 22.26 22.14 -27.65
CA ILE A 329 22.98 22.99 -28.62
C ILE A 329 23.78 24.01 -27.82
N GLN A 330 25.11 23.87 -27.81
CA GLN A 330 25.99 24.68 -26.94
C GLN A 330 25.86 26.19 -27.17
N ASP A 331 25.55 26.61 -28.40
CA ASP A 331 25.41 28.02 -28.76
C ASP A 331 24.08 28.65 -28.28
N HIS A 332 23.09 27.83 -27.91
CA HIS A 332 21.80 28.32 -27.43
C HIS A 332 21.83 28.58 -25.92
N TRP A 333 21.56 29.82 -25.52
CA TRP A 333 21.71 30.24 -24.12
C TRP A 333 20.77 29.51 -23.13
N TRP A 334 19.63 28.96 -23.58
CA TRP A 334 18.58 28.38 -22.72
C TRP A 334 18.53 26.85 -22.74
N GLU A 335 19.20 26.19 -23.70
CA GLU A 335 19.19 24.74 -23.88
C GLU A 335 20.58 24.10 -24.06
N SER A 336 21.63 24.85 -23.77
CA SER A 336 23.02 24.43 -24.02
C SER A 336 23.54 23.31 -23.11
N LYS A 337 22.87 22.99 -22.00
CA LYS A 337 23.34 21.96 -21.07
C LYS A 337 22.55 20.67 -21.17
N PHE A 338 21.23 20.75 -21.13
CA PHE A 338 20.36 19.58 -21.02
C PHE A 338 19.06 19.81 -21.77
N VAL A 339 18.59 18.79 -22.50
CA VAL A 339 17.28 18.76 -23.17
C VAL A 339 16.65 17.39 -22.96
N PHE A 340 15.58 17.34 -22.18
CA PHE A 340 14.99 16.08 -21.72
C PHE A 340 13.50 16.29 -21.44
N ASN A 341 12.79 15.25 -20.98
CA ASN A 341 11.40 15.29 -20.52
C ASN A 341 10.47 16.12 -21.42
N CYS A 342 9.85 15.48 -22.42
CA CYS A 342 9.05 16.19 -23.40
C CYS A 342 7.62 15.67 -23.50
N ALA A 343 6.68 16.62 -23.58
CA ALA A 343 5.35 16.34 -24.08
C ALA A 343 5.44 16.09 -25.57
N SER A 344 4.51 15.30 -26.11
CA SER A 344 4.36 15.16 -27.55
C SER A 344 2.89 15.14 -27.92
N VAL A 345 2.53 15.86 -28.99
CA VAL A 345 1.16 15.89 -29.52
C VAL A 345 1.20 15.83 -31.03
N ARG A 346 0.28 15.05 -31.62
CA ARG A 346 0.06 15.06 -33.06
C ARG A 346 -1.03 16.06 -33.38
N ILE A 347 -0.70 17.05 -34.20
CA ILE A 347 -1.67 18.00 -34.74
C ILE A 347 -1.55 17.92 -36.27
N ARG A 348 -2.62 17.45 -36.91
CA ARG A 348 -2.64 17.13 -38.35
C ARG A 348 -1.58 16.07 -38.69
N ASP A 349 -0.69 16.34 -39.64
CA ASP A 349 0.35 15.46 -40.14
C ASP A 349 1.70 15.61 -39.43
N LYS A 350 1.78 16.48 -38.41
CA LYS A 350 3.01 16.76 -37.65
C LYS A 350 2.89 16.33 -36.20
N ILE A 351 4.02 15.88 -35.66
CA ILE A 351 4.21 15.67 -34.22
C ILE A 351 5.00 16.86 -33.69
N PHE A 352 4.45 17.49 -32.66
CA PHE A 352 5.07 18.58 -31.92
C PHE A 352 5.63 18.02 -30.62
N ILE A 353 6.89 18.33 -30.31
CA ILE A 353 7.64 17.84 -29.15
C ILE A 353 7.99 19.07 -28.30
N LEU A 354 7.28 19.23 -27.19
CA LEU A 354 7.50 20.31 -26.23
C LEU A 354 8.45 19.80 -25.15
N TYR A 355 9.71 20.22 -25.17
CA TYR A 355 10.74 19.62 -24.32
C TYR A 355 11.25 20.55 -23.24
N ARG A 356 11.58 20.00 -22.07
CA ARG A 356 12.28 20.72 -21.02
C ARG A 356 13.73 20.94 -21.43
N ALA A 357 14.24 22.16 -21.20
CA ALA A 357 15.61 22.51 -21.47
C ALA A 357 16.23 23.35 -20.34
N VAL A 358 17.54 23.21 -20.17
CA VAL A 358 18.35 23.99 -19.23
C VAL A 358 19.64 24.42 -19.93
N GLY A 359 20.02 25.69 -19.74
CA GLY A 359 21.12 26.33 -20.46
C GLY A 359 22.12 27.03 -19.55
N HIS A 360 22.61 28.20 -20.00
CA HIS A 360 23.62 29.01 -19.33
C HIS A 360 23.18 29.47 -17.95
N GLU A 361 21.96 30.02 -17.85
CA GLU A 361 21.39 30.37 -16.55
C GLU A 361 21.28 29.09 -15.72
N PRO A 362 22.01 28.98 -14.61
CA PRO A 362 22.09 27.73 -13.87
C PRO A 362 20.73 27.38 -13.31
N ASN A 363 20.31 26.13 -13.55
CA ASN A 363 19.15 25.50 -12.92
C ASN A 363 17.79 26.13 -13.27
N VAL A 364 17.68 26.85 -14.39
CA VAL A 364 16.38 27.36 -14.90
C VAL A 364 15.87 26.48 -16.02
N SER A 365 14.65 25.97 -15.87
CA SER A 365 13.97 25.14 -16.84
C SER A 365 13.04 25.94 -17.73
N TYR A 366 13.21 25.78 -19.04
CA TYR A 366 12.39 26.37 -20.11
C TYR A 366 11.72 25.26 -20.91
N ILE A 367 10.67 25.59 -21.67
CA ILE A 367 10.06 24.68 -22.64
C ILE A 367 10.42 25.11 -24.06
N GLY A 368 11.06 24.19 -24.79
CA GLY A 368 11.38 24.29 -26.21
C GLY A 368 10.35 23.62 -27.10
N LEU A 369 10.48 23.83 -28.42
CA LEU A 369 9.65 23.16 -29.42
C LEU A 369 10.50 22.58 -30.55
N ALA A 370 10.29 21.30 -30.81
CA ALA A 370 10.75 20.60 -32.00
C ALA A 370 9.56 19.95 -32.72
N MET A 371 9.71 19.66 -34.01
CA MET A 371 8.68 19.01 -34.81
C MET A 371 9.26 17.89 -35.65
N SER A 372 8.44 16.88 -35.86
CA SER A 372 8.76 15.72 -36.69
C SER A 372 7.53 15.26 -37.48
N LYS A 373 7.72 14.91 -38.75
CA LYS A 373 6.68 14.33 -39.61
C LYS A 373 6.65 12.81 -39.52
N ASP A 374 7.83 12.18 -39.45
CA ASP A 374 8.00 10.72 -39.38
C ASP A 374 8.04 10.20 -37.92
N GLY A 375 8.14 11.12 -36.95
CA GLY A 375 8.22 10.85 -35.53
C GLY A 375 9.63 10.55 -35.02
N VAL A 376 10.64 10.52 -35.89
CA VAL A 376 12.03 10.16 -35.56
C VAL A 376 13.00 11.27 -35.96
N THR A 377 12.88 11.78 -37.17
CA THR A 377 13.69 12.86 -37.73
C THR A 377 13.10 14.20 -37.28
N ILE A 378 13.92 15.07 -36.68
CA ILE A 378 13.51 16.43 -36.34
C ILE A 378 13.58 17.29 -37.60
N ASP A 379 12.40 17.67 -38.13
CA ASP A 379 12.27 18.53 -39.31
C ASP A 379 12.57 19.99 -38.99
N GLU A 380 12.21 20.43 -37.77
CA GLU A 380 12.33 21.82 -37.34
C GLU A 380 12.46 21.86 -35.82
N ARG A 381 13.33 22.75 -35.31
CA ARG A 381 13.54 23.01 -33.89
C ARG A 381 13.76 24.50 -33.73
N LEU A 382 13.02 25.13 -32.82
CA LEU A 382 13.14 26.57 -32.60
C LEU A 382 14.39 26.88 -31.77
N ASP A 383 14.99 28.04 -32.06
CA ASP A 383 16.20 28.54 -31.39
C ASP A 383 15.91 29.34 -30.11
N HIS A 384 14.63 29.50 -29.77
CA HIS A 384 14.13 30.19 -28.58
C HIS A 384 13.07 29.36 -27.85
N PRO A 385 12.91 29.54 -26.52
CA PRO A 385 11.88 28.84 -25.77
C PRO A 385 10.49 29.30 -26.19
N VAL A 386 9.53 28.37 -26.21
CA VAL A 386 8.10 28.65 -26.48
C VAL A 386 7.29 28.89 -25.21
N PHE A 387 7.86 28.57 -24.04
CA PHE A 387 7.29 28.89 -22.73
C PHE A 387 8.43 29.05 -21.71
N SER A 388 8.44 30.18 -21.01
CA SER A 388 9.48 30.57 -20.04
C SER A 388 8.87 30.84 -18.66
N PRO A 389 9.65 30.74 -17.57
CA PRO A 389 9.18 31.16 -16.27
C PRO A 389 8.94 32.67 -16.23
N GLU A 390 7.72 33.07 -15.90
CA GLU A 390 7.30 34.46 -15.77
C GLU A 390 6.69 34.75 -14.39
N GLU A 391 6.24 33.71 -13.69
CA GLU A 391 5.50 33.84 -12.44
C GLU A 391 6.32 33.43 -11.21
N ASP A 392 5.92 33.93 -10.04
CA ASP A 392 6.59 33.62 -8.76
C ASP A 392 6.58 32.13 -8.42
N TYR A 393 5.48 31.44 -8.74
CA TYR A 393 5.35 30.01 -8.52
C TYR A 393 6.24 29.16 -9.46
N GLU A 394 6.83 29.77 -10.48
CA GLU A 394 7.85 29.21 -11.39
C GLU A 394 9.27 29.68 -11.00
N GLY A 395 9.39 30.50 -9.96
CA GLY A 395 10.67 31.01 -9.46
C GLY A 395 11.23 32.18 -10.25
N ALA A 396 10.43 32.87 -11.08
CA ALA A 396 10.89 33.99 -11.92
C ALA A 396 11.62 35.08 -11.10
N ASN A 397 11.13 35.38 -9.90
CA ASN A 397 11.72 36.37 -9.00
C ASN A 397 12.67 35.78 -7.93
N PHE A 398 12.84 34.45 -7.89
CA PHE A 398 13.69 33.78 -6.91
C PHE A 398 15.14 33.71 -7.39
N ARG A 399 16.09 34.10 -6.54
CA ARG A 399 17.49 34.34 -6.91
C ARG A 399 18.50 33.37 -6.30
N ASP A 400 18.09 32.28 -5.68
CA ASP A 400 19.04 31.27 -5.20
C ASP A 400 19.62 30.50 -6.40
N PRO A 401 20.92 30.67 -6.74
CA PRO A 401 21.50 30.01 -7.89
C PRO A 401 21.74 28.50 -7.66
N ALA A 402 21.62 28.02 -6.41
CA ALA A 402 21.76 26.60 -6.09
C ALA A 402 20.45 25.81 -6.29
N SER A 403 19.30 26.49 -6.40
CA SER A 403 18.01 25.83 -6.51
C SER A 403 17.55 25.68 -7.96
N THR A 404 16.97 24.53 -8.30
CA THR A 404 16.25 24.32 -9.55
C THR A 404 14.94 25.08 -9.56
N LYS A 405 14.67 25.79 -10.65
CA LYS A 405 13.44 26.58 -10.85
C LYS A 405 12.95 26.51 -12.29
N GLY A 406 11.74 26.97 -12.52
CA GLY A 406 11.16 27.15 -13.85
C GLY A 406 10.02 26.21 -14.19
N CYS A 407 9.81 26.02 -15.49
CA CYS A 407 8.73 25.20 -16.05
C CYS A 407 9.31 23.83 -16.42
N GLU A 408 8.91 22.78 -15.70
CA GLU A 408 9.50 21.44 -15.83
C GLU A 408 8.49 20.40 -16.33
N ASP A 409 9.00 19.41 -17.03
CA ASP A 409 8.34 18.15 -17.38
C ASP A 409 6.92 18.34 -17.96
N PRO A 410 6.77 19.04 -19.10
CA PRO A 410 5.47 19.36 -19.68
C PRO A 410 4.75 18.08 -20.12
N ARG A 411 3.44 18.00 -19.87
CA ARG A 411 2.51 17.05 -20.49
C ARG A 411 1.40 17.81 -21.17
N ALA A 412 0.97 17.33 -22.33
CA ALA A 412 0.06 18.07 -23.19
C ALA A 412 -1.15 17.22 -23.59
N ALA A 413 -2.34 17.82 -23.53
CA ALA A 413 -3.61 17.22 -23.93
C ALA A 413 -4.38 18.17 -24.84
N LEU A 414 -4.92 17.64 -25.94
CA LEU A 414 -5.81 18.37 -26.84
C LEU A 414 -7.25 18.19 -26.34
N ILE A 415 -7.92 19.30 -26.05
CA ILE A 415 -9.32 19.32 -25.60
C ILE A 415 -10.04 20.43 -26.36
N GLY A 416 -10.98 20.06 -27.22
CA GLY A 416 -11.65 21.01 -28.12
C GLY A 416 -10.64 21.64 -29.09
N ASP A 417 -10.61 22.97 -29.13
CA ASP A 417 -9.74 23.78 -29.99
C ASP A 417 -8.47 24.28 -29.28
N ARG A 418 -8.14 23.73 -28.10
CA ARG A 418 -7.00 24.16 -27.29
C ARG A 418 -6.05 23.01 -26.96
N LEU A 419 -4.79 23.38 -26.84
CA LEU A 419 -3.73 22.58 -26.23
C LEU A 419 -3.62 22.99 -24.77
N TYR A 420 -3.89 22.06 -23.85
CA TYR A 420 -3.66 22.24 -22.42
C TYR A 420 -2.31 21.60 -22.05
N MET A 421 -1.48 22.35 -21.32
CA MET A 421 -0.20 21.89 -20.81
C MET A 421 -0.23 21.88 -19.29
N LEU A 422 -0.04 20.71 -18.70
CA LEU A 422 0.28 20.54 -17.29
C LEU A 422 1.79 20.42 -17.14
N TYR A 423 2.36 21.13 -16.18
CA TYR A 423 3.81 21.15 -15.95
C TYR A 423 4.10 21.31 -14.46
N THR A 424 5.29 20.88 -14.06
CA THR A 424 5.79 21.15 -12.71
C THR A 424 6.35 22.56 -12.70
N ALA A 425 5.66 23.47 -12.02
CA ALA A 425 6.19 24.79 -11.71
C ALA A 425 7.05 24.69 -10.44
N ASN A 426 8.34 24.96 -10.61
CA ASN A 426 9.31 24.86 -9.54
C ASN A 426 9.74 26.26 -9.11
N SER A 427 9.32 26.70 -7.92
CA SER A 427 9.69 28.02 -7.39
C SER A 427 11.10 28.05 -6.80
N GLY A 428 11.76 26.89 -6.70
CA GLY A 428 12.99 26.70 -5.95
C GLY A 428 12.77 26.37 -4.47
N SER A 429 11.55 26.54 -3.96
CA SER A 429 11.14 26.13 -2.60
C SER A 429 10.07 25.04 -2.62
N VAL A 430 9.16 25.08 -3.58
CA VAL A 430 8.08 24.10 -3.77
C VAL A 430 8.01 23.74 -5.25
N SER A 431 7.95 22.45 -5.54
CA SER A 431 7.56 21.96 -6.86
C SER A 431 6.09 21.56 -6.83
N GLN A 432 5.26 22.25 -7.61
CA GLN A 432 3.81 22.04 -7.67
C GLN A 432 3.35 21.98 -9.13
N ILE A 433 2.15 21.48 -9.37
CA ILE A 433 1.59 21.42 -10.72
C ILE A 433 0.93 22.75 -11.07
N ALA A 434 1.28 23.32 -12.22
CA ALA A 434 0.57 24.45 -12.82
C ALA A 434 0.00 24.05 -14.19
N MET A 435 -0.95 24.86 -14.67
CA MET A 435 -1.60 24.64 -15.97
C MET A 435 -1.49 25.89 -16.85
N ALA A 436 -1.22 25.67 -18.13
CA ALA A 436 -1.30 26.68 -19.18
C ALA A 436 -2.08 26.14 -20.37
N SER A 437 -2.60 27.02 -21.22
CA SER A 437 -3.26 26.61 -22.47
C SER A 437 -3.06 27.61 -23.60
N ILE A 438 -3.13 27.14 -24.83
CA ILE A 438 -3.06 27.95 -26.05
C ILE A 438 -4.03 27.40 -27.10
N GLY A 439 -4.62 28.28 -27.91
CA GLY A 439 -5.45 27.86 -29.04
C GLY A 439 -4.62 27.10 -30.08
N ILE A 440 -5.19 26.06 -30.70
CA ILE A 440 -4.47 25.25 -31.69
C ILE A 440 -4.00 26.11 -32.87
N ASP A 441 -4.83 27.04 -33.35
CA ASP A 441 -4.48 27.93 -34.47
C ASP A 441 -3.35 28.90 -34.11
N ASP A 442 -3.32 29.42 -32.88
CA ASP A 442 -2.22 30.23 -32.37
C ASP A 442 -0.93 29.40 -32.24
N PHE A 443 -1.05 28.17 -31.74
CA PHE A 443 0.08 27.25 -31.55
C PHE A 443 0.76 26.88 -32.87
N ILE A 444 -0.03 26.51 -33.90
CA ILE A 444 0.52 26.17 -35.22
C ILE A 444 1.00 27.39 -36.02
N SER A 445 0.56 28.60 -35.64
CA SER A 445 0.97 29.87 -36.24
C SER A 445 2.11 30.56 -35.47
N TYR A 446 2.72 29.86 -34.51
CA TYR A 446 3.86 30.35 -33.72
C TYR A 446 3.54 31.61 -32.89
N ASN A 447 2.28 31.81 -32.47
CA ASN A 447 1.88 32.94 -31.64
C ASN A 447 2.05 32.63 -30.14
N TRP A 448 3.30 32.55 -29.67
CA TRP A 448 3.62 32.17 -28.29
C TRP A 448 3.13 33.17 -27.23
N ASN A 449 2.83 34.41 -27.62
CA ASN A 449 2.21 35.39 -26.71
C ASN A 449 0.75 35.05 -26.36
N ALA A 450 0.13 34.10 -27.05
CA ALA A 450 -1.25 33.66 -26.79
C ALA A 450 -1.38 32.61 -25.68
N TRP A 451 -0.29 32.21 -25.04
CA TRP A 451 -0.36 31.33 -23.87
C TRP A 451 -1.16 31.99 -22.74
N VAL A 452 -2.13 31.25 -22.23
CA VAL A 452 -2.89 31.61 -21.03
C VAL A 452 -2.37 30.76 -19.88
N ARG A 453 -1.73 31.39 -18.89
CA ARG A 453 -1.35 30.75 -17.62
C ARG A 453 -2.57 30.74 -16.69
N HIS A 454 -3.00 29.55 -16.29
CA HIS A 454 -4.12 29.36 -15.36
C HIS A 454 -3.67 29.30 -13.89
N GLY A 455 -2.38 29.14 -13.65
CA GLY A 455 -1.78 29.13 -12.32
C GLY A 455 -1.67 27.73 -11.69
N PRO A 456 -1.26 27.66 -10.41
CA PRO A 456 -1.12 26.41 -9.68
C PRO A 456 -2.45 25.68 -9.48
N THR A 457 -2.47 24.38 -9.80
CA THR A 457 -3.64 23.51 -9.66
C THR A 457 -3.93 23.18 -8.19
N PHE A 458 -2.88 22.87 -7.42
CA PHE A 458 -2.93 22.66 -5.97
C PHE A 458 -1.91 23.60 -5.31
N PRO A 459 -2.29 24.86 -5.02
CA PRO A 459 -1.34 25.87 -4.56
C PRO A 459 -0.61 25.49 -3.27
N ASN A 460 0.70 25.73 -3.24
CA ASN A 460 1.60 25.49 -2.10
C ASN A 460 1.69 24.03 -1.65
N PHE A 461 1.32 23.09 -2.50
CA PHE A 461 1.32 21.67 -2.20
C PHE A 461 2.32 20.93 -3.11
N PRO A 462 3.33 20.23 -2.55
CA PRO A 462 4.29 19.48 -3.35
C PRO A 462 3.61 18.39 -4.17
N ASN A 463 3.62 18.53 -5.50
CA ASN A 463 2.93 17.63 -6.41
C ASN A 463 3.57 17.68 -7.80
N LYS A 464 3.59 16.55 -8.51
CA LYS A 464 4.23 16.40 -9.83
C LYS A 464 3.43 15.44 -10.71
N ASP A 465 3.94 15.22 -11.92
CA ASP A 465 3.51 14.13 -12.81
C ASP A 465 2.03 14.16 -13.18
N ALA A 466 1.51 15.36 -13.44
CA ALA A 466 0.10 15.52 -13.76
C ALA A 466 -0.18 15.30 -15.24
N ILE A 467 -1.13 14.41 -15.53
CA ILE A 467 -1.64 14.16 -16.88
C ILE A 467 -3.15 14.39 -16.91
N LEU A 468 -3.62 14.98 -18.00
CA LEU A 468 -5.03 15.30 -18.24
C LEU A 468 -5.59 14.36 -19.29
N PHE A 469 -6.75 13.78 -19.02
CA PHE A 469 -7.47 13.02 -20.03
C PHE A 469 -8.10 13.97 -21.07
N SER A 470 -8.08 13.56 -22.34
CA SER A 470 -8.64 14.38 -23.43
C SER A 470 -10.17 14.36 -23.51
N GLU A 471 -10.82 13.50 -22.72
CA GLU A 471 -12.28 13.35 -22.66
C GLU A 471 -12.82 13.58 -21.25
N LYS A 472 -14.14 13.82 -21.19
CA LYS A 472 -14.90 13.86 -19.94
C LYS A 472 -15.51 12.51 -19.63
N PHE A 473 -15.55 12.17 -18.35
CA PHE A 473 -16.12 10.93 -17.82
C PHE A 473 -17.26 11.29 -16.87
N SER A 474 -18.47 10.83 -17.19
CA SER A 474 -19.68 11.23 -16.47
C SER A 474 -19.80 12.76 -16.28
N GLY A 475 -19.43 13.52 -17.31
CA GLY A 475 -19.49 14.99 -17.32
C GLY A 475 -18.31 15.71 -16.64
N LYS A 476 -17.37 14.99 -16.02
CA LYS A 476 -16.22 15.56 -15.30
C LYS A 476 -14.93 15.37 -16.09
N PHE A 477 -14.01 16.34 -15.98
CA PHE A 477 -12.62 16.15 -16.40
C PHE A 477 -11.90 15.24 -15.41
N VAL A 478 -10.90 14.52 -15.90
CA VAL A 478 -10.11 13.60 -15.08
C VAL A 478 -8.63 13.93 -15.21
N VAL A 479 -7.97 14.04 -14.06
CA VAL A 479 -6.53 14.26 -13.96
C VAL A 479 -5.91 13.16 -13.12
N PHE A 480 -4.82 12.58 -13.60
CA PHE A 480 -3.91 11.83 -12.75
C PHE A 480 -2.76 12.74 -12.33
N HIS A 481 -2.32 12.65 -11.09
CA HIS A 481 -1.19 13.42 -10.55
C HIS A 481 -0.49 12.62 -9.45
N ARG A 482 0.61 13.12 -8.91
CA ARG A 482 1.41 12.37 -7.93
C ARG A 482 1.63 13.14 -6.65
N ILE A 483 0.77 12.86 -5.68
CA ILE A 483 1.11 13.04 -4.27
C ILE A 483 1.99 11.86 -3.87
N TYR A 484 3.25 12.16 -3.59
CA TYR A 484 4.27 11.14 -3.32
C TYR A 484 3.80 10.16 -2.23
N PRO A 485 3.96 8.83 -2.43
CA PRO A 485 4.67 8.16 -3.51
C PRO A 485 3.77 7.61 -4.65
N ASP A 486 2.47 7.91 -4.60
CA ASP A 486 1.42 7.22 -5.35
C ASP A 486 0.93 8.01 -6.57
N ILE A 487 0.27 7.33 -7.52
CA ILE A 487 -0.50 8.00 -8.57
C ILE A 487 -1.94 8.17 -8.07
N TRP A 488 -2.39 9.43 -8.06
CA TRP A 488 -3.70 9.87 -7.62
C TRP A 488 -4.58 10.27 -8.81
N LEU A 489 -5.88 10.23 -8.60
CA LEU A 489 -6.95 10.63 -9.49
C LEU A 489 -7.76 11.75 -8.85
N SER A 490 -8.08 12.76 -9.64
CA SER A 490 -9.05 13.80 -9.31
C SER A 490 -10.08 13.94 -10.42
N TYR A 491 -11.37 13.97 -10.07
CA TYR A 491 -12.44 14.35 -10.97
C TYR A 491 -12.78 15.83 -10.78
N LEU A 492 -12.88 16.58 -11.87
CA LEU A 492 -13.04 18.03 -11.86
C LEU A 492 -14.27 18.44 -12.67
N ASP A 493 -15.06 19.40 -12.19
CA ASP A 493 -16.21 19.91 -12.94
C ASP A 493 -15.81 20.84 -14.09
N ASN A 494 -14.71 21.57 -13.91
CA ASN A 494 -14.08 22.44 -14.89
C ASN A 494 -12.54 22.34 -14.75
N LEU A 495 -11.81 22.98 -15.66
CA LEU A 495 -10.35 23.00 -15.62
C LEU A 495 -9.79 24.23 -14.90
N ASP A 496 -10.61 25.13 -14.36
CA ASP A 496 -10.16 26.39 -13.75
C ASP A 496 -9.49 26.13 -12.39
N PRO A 497 -8.19 26.41 -12.21
CA PRO A 497 -7.52 26.28 -10.93
C PRO A 497 -7.96 27.35 -9.91
N PRO A 498 -7.80 27.11 -8.60
CA PRO A 498 -7.28 25.88 -7.99
C PRO A 498 -8.32 24.77 -7.97
N TRP A 499 -7.86 23.52 -8.12
CA TRP A 499 -8.72 22.35 -8.09
C TRP A 499 -8.98 21.87 -6.65
N PRO A 500 -10.09 21.15 -6.40
CA PRO A 500 -10.42 20.65 -5.07
C PRO A 500 -9.34 19.70 -4.51
N SER A 501 -8.93 19.94 -3.27
CA SER A 501 -8.02 19.06 -2.51
C SER A 501 -8.72 17.86 -1.87
N GLN A 502 -10.06 17.80 -1.92
CA GLN A 502 -10.88 16.75 -1.34
C GLN A 502 -11.41 15.79 -2.42
N GLY A 503 -11.67 14.53 -2.05
CA GLY A 503 -12.24 13.52 -2.95
C GLY A 503 -11.26 12.91 -3.95
N GLN A 504 -9.96 13.17 -3.79
CA GLN A 504 -8.89 12.56 -4.57
C GLN A 504 -8.73 11.09 -4.16
N LYS A 505 -8.43 10.22 -5.13
CA LYS A 505 -8.30 8.77 -4.91
C LYS A 505 -6.94 8.28 -5.35
N ILE A 506 -6.35 7.34 -4.61
CA ILE A 506 -5.16 6.62 -5.08
C ILE A 506 -5.61 5.63 -6.15
N ILE A 507 -4.99 5.68 -7.34
CA ILE A 507 -5.23 4.72 -8.43
C ILE A 507 -4.31 3.52 -8.27
N ILE A 508 -3.02 3.79 -8.14
CA ILE A 508 -2.00 2.77 -7.89
C ILE A 508 -0.95 3.30 -6.93
N THR A 509 -0.40 2.38 -6.16
CA THR A 509 0.70 2.59 -5.22
C THR A 509 1.96 1.84 -5.69
N PRO A 510 3.17 2.24 -5.25
CA PRO A 510 4.37 1.45 -5.46
C PRO A 510 4.17 0.00 -5.01
N ARG A 511 4.76 -0.93 -5.75
CA ARG A 511 4.64 -2.34 -5.41
C ARG A 511 5.48 -2.66 -4.17
N ALA A 512 4.99 -3.58 -3.35
CA ALA A 512 5.80 -4.12 -2.26
C ALA A 512 6.94 -5.01 -2.79
N GLY A 513 8.07 -5.01 -2.10
CA GLY A 513 9.24 -5.82 -2.44
C GLY A 513 10.28 -5.07 -3.29
N MET A 514 11.40 -5.73 -3.60
CA MET A 514 12.50 -5.15 -4.38
C MET A 514 12.21 -5.24 -5.88
N VAL A 515 11.18 -4.55 -6.33
CA VAL A 515 10.75 -4.52 -7.73
C VAL A 515 11.01 -3.16 -8.37
N TRP A 516 10.94 -3.10 -9.70
CA TRP A 516 11.37 -1.95 -10.49
C TRP A 516 10.60 -0.65 -10.20
N ASP A 517 9.38 -0.76 -9.67
CA ASP A 517 8.50 0.35 -9.29
C ASP A 517 8.13 0.32 -7.80
N GLY A 518 9.07 -0.12 -6.95
CA GLY A 518 8.84 -0.37 -5.53
C GLY A 518 9.03 0.82 -4.58
N VAL A 519 9.59 1.95 -5.02
CA VAL A 519 9.83 3.12 -4.15
C VAL A 519 8.79 4.22 -4.35
N TYR A 520 8.66 4.73 -5.57
CA TYR A 520 7.60 5.65 -5.98
C TYR A 520 7.32 5.49 -7.47
N ILE A 521 6.15 5.97 -7.87
CA ILE A 521 5.65 5.94 -9.23
C ILE A 521 5.05 7.30 -9.60
N GLY A 522 4.97 7.58 -10.89
CA GLY A 522 4.31 8.80 -11.38
C GLY A 522 3.85 8.65 -12.82
N ALA A 523 2.76 9.33 -13.16
CA ALA A 523 2.25 9.30 -14.52
C ALA A 523 3.25 9.95 -15.49
N GLY A 524 3.50 9.27 -16.60
CA GLY A 524 4.45 9.72 -17.61
C GLY A 524 3.75 10.53 -18.68
N ALA A 525 3.37 9.84 -19.75
CA ALA A 525 2.69 10.41 -20.91
C ALA A 525 1.18 10.57 -20.67
N GLN A 526 0.57 11.48 -21.42
CA GLN A 526 -0.89 11.62 -21.45
C GLN A 526 -1.58 10.31 -21.87
N PRO A 527 -2.82 10.07 -21.41
CA PRO A 527 -3.53 8.82 -21.70
C PRO A 527 -3.80 8.66 -23.21
N ILE A 528 -3.48 7.47 -23.75
CA ILE A 528 -3.75 7.09 -25.14
C ILE A 528 -4.98 6.18 -25.18
N LYS A 529 -6.01 6.60 -25.92
CA LYS A 529 -7.24 5.81 -26.04
C LYS A 529 -7.00 4.59 -26.95
N THR A 530 -7.35 3.42 -26.45
CA THR A 530 -7.33 2.15 -27.22
C THR A 530 -8.72 1.52 -27.21
N SER A 531 -8.93 0.49 -28.03
CA SER A 531 -10.20 -0.26 -28.03
C SER A 531 -10.48 -1.04 -26.73
N TRP A 532 -9.52 -1.15 -25.82
CA TRP A 532 -9.65 -1.89 -24.55
C TRP A 532 -9.56 -1.02 -23.30
N GLY A 533 -9.32 0.29 -23.43
CA GLY A 533 -9.03 1.16 -22.30
C GLY A 533 -8.12 2.33 -22.64
N TRP A 534 -7.88 3.19 -21.66
CA TRP A 534 -6.89 4.25 -21.73
C TRP A 534 -5.53 3.72 -21.28
N LEU A 535 -4.58 3.64 -22.21
CA LEU A 535 -3.21 3.24 -21.96
C LEU A 535 -2.42 4.42 -21.42
N ILE A 536 -1.81 4.25 -20.26
CA ILE A 536 -1.01 5.27 -19.59
C ILE A 536 0.37 4.67 -19.31
N ILE A 537 1.39 5.29 -19.88
CA ILE A 537 2.78 4.95 -19.58
C ILE A 537 3.17 5.70 -18.31
N TYR A 538 3.63 4.97 -17.30
CA TYR A 538 4.06 5.53 -16.01
C TYR A 538 5.54 5.19 -15.77
N HIS A 539 6.23 6.01 -14.98
CA HIS A 539 7.57 5.67 -14.52
C HIS A 539 7.50 5.03 -13.14
N GLY A 540 8.44 4.14 -12.87
CA GLY A 540 8.65 3.50 -11.59
C GLY A 540 10.12 3.56 -11.20
N VAL A 541 10.35 3.73 -9.91
CA VAL A 541 11.69 3.87 -9.33
C VAL A 541 11.93 2.75 -8.35
N ASP A 542 13.08 2.09 -8.52
CA ASP A 542 13.54 1.05 -7.61
C ASP A 542 14.42 1.59 -6.48
N TYR A 543 14.80 0.71 -5.55
CA TYR A 543 15.64 1.07 -4.39
C TYR A 543 17.07 1.48 -4.77
N LEU A 544 17.50 1.22 -6.01
CA LEU A 544 18.77 1.69 -6.57
C LEU A 544 18.62 3.02 -7.33
N ARG A 545 17.43 3.64 -7.28
CA ARG A 545 17.08 4.89 -7.98
C ARG A 545 17.13 4.77 -9.51
N ILE A 546 16.96 3.56 -10.05
CA ILE A 546 16.86 3.36 -11.49
C ILE A 546 15.41 3.66 -11.91
N TYR A 547 15.25 4.59 -12.85
CA TYR A 547 13.94 4.92 -13.42
C TYR A 547 13.69 4.06 -14.66
N ARG A 548 12.55 3.36 -14.65
CA ARG A 548 12.06 2.57 -15.77
C ARG A 548 10.63 2.97 -16.11
N LEU A 549 10.18 2.61 -17.31
CA LEU A 549 8.79 2.81 -17.74
C LEU A 549 8.02 1.50 -17.66
N GLY A 550 6.76 1.57 -17.23
CA GLY A 550 5.76 0.52 -17.37
C GLY A 550 4.45 1.12 -17.86
N LEU A 551 3.37 0.34 -17.83
CA LEU A 551 2.06 0.84 -18.24
C LEU A 551 0.93 0.35 -17.34
N ILE A 552 -0.13 1.16 -17.31
CA ILE A 552 -1.45 0.76 -16.88
C ILE A 552 -2.45 0.95 -18.01
N LEU A 553 -3.51 0.14 -17.98
CA LEU A 553 -4.70 0.29 -18.78
C LEU A 553 -5.86 0.53 -17.82
N VAL A 554 -6.55 1.65 -17.97
CA VAL A 554 -7.75 2.00 -17.18
C VAL A 554 -9.00 1.95 -18.04
N ASP A 555 -10.16 1.78 -17.41
CA ASP A 555 -11.44 1.60 -18.11
C ASP A 555 -11.81 2.81 -19.00
N LEU A 556 -12.53 2.54 -20.09
CA LEU A 556 -12.96 3.55 -21.06
C LEU A 556 -14.02 4.50 -20.53
N ASN A 557 -14.83 4.06 -19.57
CA ASN A 557 -15.94 4.80 -18.99
C ASN A 557 -15.62 5.33 -17.59
N ASP A 558 -14.80 4.62 -16.82
CA ASP A 558 -14.30 5.06 -15.53
C ASP A 558 -12.77 4.90 -15.38
N PRO A 559 -11.99 5.99 -15.59
CA PRO A 559 -10.54 5.96 -15.39
C PRO A 559 -10.10 5.64 -13.95
N GLY A 560 -11.03 5.62 -13.00
CA GLY A 560 -10.80 5.12 -11.64
C GLY A 560 -10.57 3.61 -11.55
N GLU A 561 -10.90 2.85 -12.60
CA GLU A 561 -10.78 1.40 -12.64
C GLU A 561 -9.55 0.96 -13.44
N VAL A 562 -8.60 0.28 -12.78
CA VAL A 562 -7.40 -0.27 -13.41
C VAL A 562 -7.68 -1.68 -13.93
N LEU A 563 -7.74 -1.82 -15.25
CA LEU A 563 -7.97 -3.10 -15.94
C LEU A 563 -6.71 -3.96 -16.01
N TYR A 564 -5.55 -3.31 -16.18
CA TYR A 564 -4.26 -3.99 -16.31
C TYR A 564 -3.12 -3.09 -15.85
N ARG A 565 -2.09 -3.67 -15.24
CA ARG A 565 -0.82 -3.01 -14.90
C ARG A 565 0.31 -3.96 -15.26
N SER A 566 1.25 -3.53 -16.08
CA SER A 566 2.35 -4.40 -16.52
C SER A 566 3.20 -4.84 -15.33
N PRO A 567 3.44 -6.15 -15.13
CA PRO A 567 4.29 -6.63 -14.04
C PRO A 567 5.77 -6.27 -14.29
N ASN A 568 6.20 -6.27 -15.55
CA ASN A 568 7.53 -5.87 -16.00
C ASN A 568 7.59 -4.39 -16.43
N ALA A 569 8.82 -3.87 -16.46
CA ALA A 569 9.13 -2.64 -17.18
C ALA A 569 9.04 -2.89 -18.70
N ILE A 570 8.53 -1.90 -19.43
CA ILE A 570 8.46 -1.90 -20.89
C ILE A 570 9.66 -1.16 -21.51
N LEU A 571 10.37 -0.33 -20.75
CA LEU A 571 11.63 0.30 -21.15
C LEU A 571 12.50 0.54 -19.92
N GLU A 572 13.78 0.23 -20.02
CA GLU A 572 14.77 0.50 -18.97
C GLU A 572 16.08 1.07 -19.54
N PRO A 573 16.92 1.75 -18.73
CA PRO A 573 18.19 2.30 -19.20
C PRO A 573 19.15 1.19 -19.63
N GLU A 574 19.59 1.22 -20.89
CA GLU A 574 20.52 0.24 -21.46
C GLU A 574 21.63 0.90 -22.28
N ARG A 575 21.33 2.02 -22.95
CA ARG A 575 22.27 2.74 -23.79
C ARG A 575 23.14 3.66 -22.95
N ASP A 576 24.36 3.93 -23.43
CA ASP A 576 25.34 4.80 -22.76
C ASP A 576 24.74 6.16 -22.35
N TYR A 577 23.92 6.76 -23.21
CA TYR A 577 23.25 8.04 -22.97
C TYR A 577 22.08 7.98 -21.96
N GLU A 578 21.62 6.78 -21.57
CA GLU A 578 20.56 6.55 -20.58
C GLU A 578 21.15 6.14 -19.22
N ILE A 579 22.16 5.28 -19.25
CA ILE A 579 22.88 4.83 -18.05
C ILE A 579 23.89 5.87 -17.54
N GLY A 580 24.18 6.91 -18.34
CA GLY A 580 25.13 7.97 -18.01
C GLY A 580 26.60 7.52 -18.09
N LYS A 581 26.96 6.70 -19.08
CA LYS A 581 28.34 6.27 -19.33
C LYS A 581 28.93 6.98 -20.56
N GLY A 582 30.25 7.18 -20.57
CA GLY A 582 30.98 7.80 -21.70
C GLY A 582 31.53 9.20 -21.39
N LYS A 583 32.03 9.89 -22.43
CA LYS A 583 32.56 11.25 -22.32
C LYS A 583 31.41 12.26 -22.48
N GLY A 584 30.86 12.75 -21.37
CA GLY A 584 29.78 13.74 -21.35
C GLY A 584 29.40 14.13 -19.92
N ILE A 585 28.65 15.22 -19.76
CA ILE A 585 28.04 15.58 -18.48
C ILE A 585 26.61 15.05 -18.52
N TYR A 586 26.27 14.17 -17.57
CA TYR A 586 24.92 13.65 -17.38
C TYR A 586 24.34 14.22 -16.10
N TRP A 587 23.10 14.69 -16.14
CA TRP A 587 22.47 15.25 -14.94
C TRP A 587 22.11 14.15 -13.95
N VAL A 588 21.35 13.14 -14.38
CA VAL A 588 20.89 12.04 -13.51
C VAL A 588 21.06 10.70 -14.24
N PRO A 589 22.12 9.93 -13.97
CA PRO A 589 22.35 8.62 -14.60
C PRO A 589 21.25 7.60 -14.27
N GLN A 590 21.13 6.54 -15.09
CA GLN A 590 20.19 5.42 -14.89
C GLN A 590 18.72 5.84 -14.98
N VAL A 591 18.40 6.71 -15.94
CA VAL A 591 17.05 7.26 -16.14
C VAL A 591 16.56 7.07 -17.56
N VAL A 592 15.37 6.48 -17.69
CA VAL A 592 14.45 6.70 -18.81
C VAL A 592 13.13 7.25 -18.26
N PHE A 593 12.69 8.41 -18.75
CA PHE A 593 11.52 9.12 -18.23
C PHE A 593 10.69 9.68 -19.39
N THR A 594 9.37 9.48 -19.40
CA THR A 594 8.52 10.03 -20.48
C THR A 594 7.53 11.05 -19.94
N CYS A 595 7.27 12.07 -20.75
CA CYS A 595 6.18 13.03 -20.53
C CYS A 595 5.20 13.04 -21.73
N GLY A 596 5.42 12.22 -22.75
CA GLY A 596 4.70 12.34 -24.01
C GLY A 596 4.79 11.09 -24.87
N ALA A 597 3.62 10.63 -25.31
CA ALA A 597 3.47 9.58 -26.31
C ALA A 597 2.40 9.98 -27.34
N VAL A 598 2.54 9.51 -28.57
CA VAL A 598 1.58 9.77 -29.65
C VAL A 598 1.34 8.51 -30.46
N ALA A 599 0.17 8.44 -31.12
CA ALA A 599 -0.05 7.46 -32.17
C ALA A 599 0.96 7.67 -33.31
N ALA A 600 1.49 6.56 -33.84
CA ALA A 600 2.37 6.57 -35.01
C ALA A 600 1.61 6.94 -36.30
N SER A 601 0.30 6.72 -36.33
CA SER A 601 -0.63 7.14 -37.38
C SER A 601 -1.55 8.27 -36.88
N ASN A 602 -2.25 8.95 -37.79
CA ASN A 602 -3.26 9.94 -37.43
C ASN A 602 -4.59 9.27 -37.06
N LYS A 603 -4.59 8.52 -35.97
CA LYS A 603 -5.73 7.78 -35.44
C LYS A 603 -5.89 8.08 -33.95
N TYR A 604 -7.12 8.37 -33.52
CA TYR A 604 -7.40 8.75 -32.14
C TYR A 604 -7.54 7.54 -31.20
N THR A 605 -8.37 6.55 -31.58
CA THR A 605 -8.53 5.30 -30.85
C THR A 605 -7.70 4.22 -31.52
N LEU A 606 -6.76 3.60 -30.80
CA LEU A 606 -5.84 2.63 -31.36
C LEU A 606 -6.29 1.18 -31.13
N ASP A 607 -6.13 0.36 -32.17
CA ASP A 607 -6.33 -1.08 -32.15
C ASP A 607 -4.99 -1.81 -32.03
N ALA A 608 -5.03 -3.14 -31.89
CA ALA A 608 -3.83 -3.96 -31.67
C ALA A 608 -2.77 -3.81 -32.76
N ASP A 609 -3.19 -3.53 -34.00
CA ASP A 609 -2.28 -3.41 -35.13
C ASP A 609 -1.60 -2.03 -35.24
N ASP A 610 -2.13 -1.03 -34.55
CA ASP A 610 -1.57 0.32 -34.50
C ASP A 610 -0.34 0.38 -33.60
N SER A 611 0.50 1.39 -33.83
CA SER A 611 1.72 1.63 -33.06
C SER A 611 1.69 2.97 -32.37
N ILE A 612 2.45 3.07 -31.28
CA ILE A 612 2.73 4.32 -30.58
C ILE A 612 4.20 4.68 -30.68
N LEU A 613 4.47 5.99 -30.55
CA LEU A 613 5.79 6.57 -30.36
C LEU A 613 5.84 7.17 -28.96
N VAL A 614 6.88 6.82 -28.21
CA VAL A 614 7.12 7.28 -26.84
C VAL A 614 8.41 8.05 -26.83
N TYR A 615 8.32 9.35 -26.55
CA TYR A 615 9.48 10.21 -26.41
C TYR A 615 9.91 10.21 -24.95
N TYR A 616 11.21 10.03 -24.71
CA TYR A 616 11.72 9.87 -23.35
C TYR A 616 13.00 10.67 -23.13
N GLY A 617 13.09 11.34 -21.98
CA GLY A 617 14.32 11.84 -21.42
C GLY A 617 15.22 10.68 -21.02
N ALA A 618 16.50 10.80 -21.36
CA ALA A 618 17.53 9.83 -21.03
C ALA A 618 18.62 10.52 -20.20
N ALA A 619 18.89 9.95 -19.03
CA ALA A 619 19.81 10.47 -18.03
C ALA A 619 19.61 11.96 -17.66
N ASP A 620 18.38 12.49 -17.76
CA ASP A 620 18.05 13.92 -17.67
C ASP A 620 18.96 14.83 -18.51
N THR A 621 19.34 14.35 -19.71
CA THR A 621 20.36 15.00 -20.55
C THR A 621 19.93 15.16 -22.01
N VAL A 622 19.36 14.12 -22.59
CA VAL A 622 18.97 14.05 -24.02
C VAL A 622 17.58 13.45 -24.18
N ILE A 623 17.00 13.53 -25.38
CA ILE A 623 15.72 12.88 -25.72
C ILE A 623 15.93 11.75 -26.71
N GLY A 624 15.40 10.58 -26.38
CA GLY A 624 15.24 9.44 -27.29
C GLY A 624 13.78 9.23 -27.72
N VAL A 625 13.59 8.32 -28.68
CA VAL A 625 12.27 7.86 -29.10
C VAL A 625 12.24 6.33 -29.20
N ALA A 626 11.19 5.72 -28.66
CA ALA A 626 10.92 4.30 -28.75
C ALA A 626 9.50 4.05 -29.26
N GLY A 627 9.24 2.86 -29.82
CA GLY A 627 7.92 2.50 -30.31
C GLY A 627 7.58 1.03 -30.06
N ALA A 628 6.29 0.74 -30.06
CA ALA A 628 5.74 -0.62 -30.00
C ALA A 628 4.35 -0.64 -30.63
N ARG A 629 3.87 -1.83 -31.00
CA ARG A 629 2.46 -2.04 -31.37
C ARG A 629 1.61 -2.10 -30.11
N ILE A 630 0.39 -1.60 -30.17
CA ILE A 630 -0.57 -1.68 -29.06
C ILE A 630 -0.84 -3.14 -28.67
N GLY A 631 -0.93 -4.05 -29.63
CA GLY A 631 -1.14 -5.48 -29.37
C GLY A 631 0.00 -6.16 -28.62
N ASP A 632 1.22 -5.60 -28.68
CA ASP A 632 2.37 -6.10 -27.90
C ASP A 632 2.32 -5.56 -26.46
N LEU A 633 1.92 -4.29 -26.29
CA LEU A 633 1.78 -3.65 -24.99
C LEU A 633 0.55 -4.13 -24.19
N ILE A 634 -0.51 -4.53 -24.89
CA ILE A 634 -1.74 -5.12 -24.34
C ILE A 634 -1.88 -6.55 -24.89
N PRO A 635 -1.29 -7.55 -24.21
CA PRO A 635 -1.25 -8.92 -24.72
C PRO A 635 -2.62 -9.53 -24.99
N PRO A 636 -2.74 -10.51 -25.90
CA PRO A 636 -4.01 -11.13 -26.28
C PRO A 636 -4.86 -11.56 -25.08
N GLU A 637 -4.25 -12.17 -24.07
CA GLU A 637 -4.95 -12.67 -22.86
C GLU A 637 -5.57 -11.53 -22.04
N VAL A 638 -4.94 -10.35 -22.03
CA VAL A 638 -5.50 -9.16 -21.39
C VAL A 638 -6.69 -8.64 -22.19
N ARG A 639 -6.56 -8.58 -23.52
CA ARG A 639 -7.60 -8.10 -24.45
C ARG A 639 -8.84 -8.97 -24.44
N GLU A 640 -8.67 -10.28 -24.63
CA GLU A 640 -9.76 -11.27 -24.62
C GLU A 640 -10.56 -11.23 -23.31
N ARG A 641 -9.88 -11.01 -22.18
CA ARG A 641 -10.55 -10.91 -20.87
C ARG A 641 -11.37 -9.63 -20.75
N ILE A 642 -10.86 -8.50 -21.22
CA ILE A 642 -11.59 -7.22 -21.20
C ILE A 642 -12.80 -7.32 -22.13
N GLU A 643 -12.63 -7.91 -23.31
CA GLU A 643 -13.71 -8.20 -24.27
C GLU A 643 -14.77 -9.14 -23.69
N ALA A 644 -14.38 -10.12 -22.87
CA ALA A 644 -15.32 -11.01 -22.19
C ALA A 644 -16.11 -10.35 -21.05
N SER A 645 -15.65 -9.19 -20.56
CA SER A 645 -16.34 -8.41 -19.51
C SER A 645 -17.19 -7.25 -20.04
N MET A 646 -17.05 -6.92 -21.34
CA MET A 646 -17.91 -5.99 -22.08
C MET A 646 -19.20 -6.69 -22.53
#